data_AF-A0A2A6BR29-F1
#
_entry.id   AF-A0A2A6BR29-F1
#
_cell.length_a   1.000
_cell.length_b   1.000
_cell.length_c   1.000
_cell.angle_alpha   90.00
_cell.angle_beta   90.00
_cell.angle_gamma   90.00
#
_symmetry.space_group_name_H-M   'P 1'
#
loop_
_entity.id
_entity.type
_entity.pdbx_description
1 polymer ?
#
loop_
_entity_poly.entity_id
_entity_poly.type
_entity_poly.pdbx_seq_one_letter_code
_entity_poly.pdbx_strand_id
1 'polypeptide(L)'
;MNINEDVTRSHCHSRTDEEIEGIRDRSFLVFPVLMEDYKYLFKVVLVGNAGVGKTCLVRKFTQGIFPPGQSATIGVDFMIKTVNVDDDKIKLQIWDTAGQERFRSITQSYYRSAHAIVLVYDVACQPSFDCLPEWLSEIETYANRRVLKILVGNKVDKDEEREIPERIGRDFSEVNSFDYFLETSALDATNVDALFEQVATRLTHDMKAADQRYSSYKTDRNATGTVTLTDRMATTLKSTLIDIPKVVIRSARMNSRATAYAHAKTGNYSLEPPQLHNPYRDDPVLDRALRRMMPQGEYEKTASDLDAFGERIVKEIDHLGRQCEINEPELVAQDAWGKRADKLKVCPEWTQLKRVLAEEGLVAIGYDKTRDPVYRRVHQTAKLMMFCPASGMVSCPLAMTDGAAKTFQAIGAVNTHPEAKEAFERLTSKNPNVSWTSGQWMTEKRGGSDVGGACDTYAVHEEGDTYRLNGYKWFSSAIDADVAVTVARIVDKEGKAVEGSKGLSLFLIKLRKSDGDLNGVQMVRLKDKMGTRQLPTAELLLDGVKATLISTPGRGIASVSNMLNVTRLHNAAASVGYMRRIMSLARDYSSRRSVFGRLQKDWPLHVRTMADLEVEVRACTLFLLDVARLVGLQESGKASEEEALTVRLLTPVIKAYAGKVCVPLISEGIECFGGMGYMEDTGLPTILRDAQVTPIWEGTTNVLSLDVLRVLGGRDNVVGAFSKTVTSLVKNATKTKNAKVAASAQSVLEATKGVGKVLMSLADSSLKDTVRIDAGARHLLIALGRVYCGALLTNQANNSDASNAEILSAFRYCTERALLGNLSIDTFSNTRNDDDSAIVYEGFVEKKSKL
;
A
#
# COMPACT_ATOMS: atom_id res chain seq x y z
N MET A 1 45.65 32.43 -17.56
CA MET A 1 46.14 32.85 -18.90
C MET A 1 45.41 31.99 -19.92
N ASN A 2 44.63 32.63 -20.79
CA ASN A 2 43.90 32.01 -21.91
C ASN A 2 44.83 31.71 -23.10
N ILE A 3 44.36 30.84 -24.01
CA ILE A 3 44.45 30.81 -25.50
C ILE A 3 44.27 29.32 -25.91
N ASN A 4 43.07 28.87 -26.34
CA ASN A 4 42.51 28.78 -27.71
C ASN A 4 43.10 27.62 -28.57
N GLU A 5 42.30 26.60 -28.94
CA GLU A 5 41.57 26.41 -30.23
C GLU A 5 42.54 26.08 -31.41
N ASP A 6 42.31 25.20 -32.38
CA ASP A 6 41.31 24.19 -32.80
C ASP A 6 41.89 23.61 -34.14
N VAL A 7 41.17 22.73 -34.86
CA VAL A 7 41.23 22.46 -36.33
C VAL A 7 41.73 21.07 -36.85
N THR A 8 40.74 20.16 -36.99
CA THR A 8 40.26 19.38 -38.19
C THR A 8 40.96 18.15 -38.84
N ARG A 9 40.11 17.09 -39.04
CA ARG A 9 39.76 16.26 -40.26
C ARG A 9 40.88 15.42 -40.95
N SER A 10 40.71 14.22 -41.52
CA SER A 10 39.56 13.53 -42.19
C SER A 10 39.89 12.07 -42.63
N HIS A 11 38.85 11.20 -42.64
CA HIS A 11 38.50 10.10 -43.60
C HIS A 11 39.36 8.81 -43.65
N CYS A 12 38.92 7.67 -44.24
CA CYS A 12 37.74 6.78 -44.19
C CYS A 12 38.05 5.57 -45.13
N HIS A 13 37.37 4.41 -44.92
CA HIS A 13 37.25 3.18 -45.78
C HIS A 13 38.38 2.12 -45.64
N SER A 14 38.15 0.79 -45.58
CA SER A 14 36.98 -0.06 -45.88
C SER A 14 37.14 -1.54 -45.43
N ARG A 15 36.01 -2.19 -45.08
CA ARG A 15 35.57 -3.63 -45.21
C ARG A 15 36.33 -4.73 -44.43
N THR A 16 35.63 -5.67 -43.78
CA THR A 16 34.75 -6.69 -44.39
C THR A 16 33.59 -7.17 -43.51
N ASP A 17 32.52 -7.58 -44.18
CA ASP A 17 31.25 -8.14 -43.68
C ASP A 17 31.39 -9.63 -43.35
N GLU A 18 31.24 -10.02 -42.08
CA GLU A 18 30.88 -11.38 -41.62
C GLU A 18 30.77 -11.37 -40.07
N GLU A 19 29.73 -10.73 -39.50
CA GLU A 19 29.33 -10.97 -38.09
C GLU A 19 28.03 -10.26 -37.63
N ILE A 20 27.11 -9.93 -38.56
CA ILE A 20 25.80 -9.35 -38.19
C ILE A 20 24.66 -10.06 -38.95
N GLU A 21 24.47 -11.33 -38.64
CA GLU A 21 23.19 -12.03 -38.79
C GLU A 21 22.80 -12.59 -37.42
N GLY A 22 21.84 -11.93 -36.74
CA GLY A 22 21.40 -12.40 -35.42
C GLY A 22 20.54 -11.45 -34.59
N ILE A 23 20.23 -10.23 -35.08
CA ILE A 23 19.38 -9.28 -34.34
C ILE A 23 18.45 -8.57 -35.33
N ARG A 24 17.39 -9.26 -35.78
CA ARG A 24 16.20 -8.64 -36.38
C ARG A 24 15.02 -9.61 -36.50
N ASP A 25 14.69 -10.32 -35.42
CA ASP A 25 13.31 -10.78 -35.22
C ASP A 25 13.05 -11.10 -33.74
N ARG A 26 12.37 -10.18 -33.03
CA ARG A 26 11.66 -10.49 -31.78
C ARG A 26 10.34 -9.74 -31.80
N SER A 27 9.54 -10.11 -32.78
CA SER A 27 8.09 -10.05 -32.67
C SER A 27 7.63 -10.99 -31.54
N PHE A 28 6.73 -10.47 -30.69
CA PHE A 28 5.90 -11.16 -29.69
C PHE A 28 6.05 -12.68 -29.56
N LEU A 29 6.90 -13.12 -28.64
CA LEU A 29 6.81 -14.47 -28.05
C LEU A 29 5.88 -14.41 -26.84
N VAL A 30 4.60 -14.62 -27.11
CA VAL A 30 3.62 -15.10 -26.13
C VAL A 30 4.08 -16.50 -25.72
N PHE A 31 4.60 -16.66 -24.50
CA PHE A 31 4.76 -17.97 -23.88
C PHE A 31 3.53 -18.28 -23.01
N PRO A 32 3.14 -19.56 -22.89
CA PRO A 32 1.79 -20.00 -22.56
C PRO A 32 1.54 -19.97 -21.05
N VAL A 33 0.44 -19.34 -20.67
CA VAL A 33 -0.26 -19.57 -19.40
C VAL A 33 -0.96 -20.94 -19.53
N LEU A 34 -0.55 -21.92 -18.75
CA LEU A 34 -1.28 -23.19 -18.52
C LEU A 34 -1.59 -23.23 -17.02
N MET A 35 -2.83 -23.36 -16.54
CA MET A 35 -4.13 -23.58 -17.17
C MET A 35 -5.20 -22.84 -16.34
N GLU A 36 -6.05 -22.06 -16.99
CA GLU A 36 -7.34 -21.65 -16.43
C GLU A 36 -8.39 -22.71 -16.79
N ASP A 37 -9.21 -23.17 -15.83
CA ASP A 37 -10.25 -24.19 -16.02
C ASP A 37 -11.44 -23.76 -16.94
N TYR A 38 -11.27 -22.73 -17.76
CA TYR A 38 -12.31 -22.17 -18.62
C TYR A 38 -11.70 -21.44 -19.83
N LYS A 39 -12.44 -21.39 -20.94
CA LYS A 39 -11.95 -20.84 -22.22
C LYS A 39 -12.27 -19.37 -22.42
N TYR A 40 -13.45 -18.93 -21.97
CA TYR A 40 -13.88 -17.53 -22.06
C TYR A 40 -14.53 -17.07 -20.75
N LEU A 41 -14.37 -15.78 -20.44
CA LEU A 41 -14.95 -15.09 -19.29
C LEU A 41 -15.81 -13.93 -19.80
N PHE A 42 -17.09 -13.92 -19.46
CA PHE A 42 -18.02 -12.87 -19.88
C PHE A 42 -18.65 -12.15 -18.71
N LYS A 43 -18.67 -10.82 -18.79
CA LYS A 43 -19.33 -9.91 -17.85
C LYS A 43 -20.77 -9.64 -18.29
N VAL A 44 -21.74 -10.04 -17.47
CA VAL A 44 -23.19 -9.84 -17.67
C VAL A 44 -23.73 -8.94 -16.56
N VAL A 45 -24.44 -7.87 -16.90
CA VAL A 45 -24.97 -6.90 -15.92
C VAL A 45 -26.49 -6.87 -16.00
N LEU A 46 -27.18 -7.02 -14.87
CA LEU A 46 -28.64 -6.89 -14.79
C LEU A 46 -29.02 -5.50 -14.31
N VAL A 47 -29.95 -4.84 -15.02
CA VAL A 47 -30.46 -3.50 -14.67
C VAL A 47 -31.97 -3.41 -14.81
N GLY A 48 -32.58 -2.39 -14.19
CA GLY A 48 -34.03 -2.19 -14.11
C GLY A 48 -34.47 -1.70 -12.73
N ASN A 49 -35.74 -1.31 -12.58
CA ASN A 49 -36.27 -0.73 -11.34
C ASN A 49 -36.11 -1.67 -10.11
N ALA A 50 -36.22 -1.10 -8.91
CA ALA A 50 -36.25 -1.88 -7.67
C ALA A 50 -37.49 -2.79 -7.64
N GLY A 51 -37.35 -4.02 -7.15
CA GLY A 51 -38.48 -4.94 -7.01
C GLY A 51 -38.88 -5.74 -8.26
N VAL A 52 -38.26 -5.48 -9.43
CA VAL A 52 -38.55 -6.25 -10.67
C VAL A 52 -38.03 -7.69 -10.65
N GLY A 53 -37.17 -8.04 -9.68
CA GLY A 53 -36.73 -9.42 -9.44
C GLY A 53 -35.35 -9.80 -9.99
N LYS A 54 -34.47 -8.83 -10.30
CA LYS A 54 -33.08 -9.04 -10.75
C LYS A 54 -32.28 -9.99 -9.85
N THR A 55 -32.24 -9.70 -8.55
CA THR A 55 -31.57 -10.54 -7.53
C THR A 55 -32.14 -11.95 -7.48
N CYS A 56 -33.46 -12.09 -7.61
CA CYS A 56 -34.12 -13.39 -7.64
C CYS A 56 -33.74 -14.18 -8.90
N LEU A 57 -33.65 -13.55 -10.08
CA LEU A 57 -33.16 -14.19 -11.30
C LEU A 57 -31.72 -14.68 -11.16
N VAL A 58 -30.82 -13.84 -10.62
CA VAL A 58 -29.41 -14.21 -10.41
C VAL A 58 -29.29 -15.36 -9.41
N ARG A 59 -29.99 -15.30 -8.27
CA ARG A 59 -29.96 -16.37 -7.26
C ARG A 59 -30.60 -17.66 -7.76
N LYS A 60 -31.71 -17.56 -8.49
CA LYS A 60 -32.35 -18.74 -9.09
C LYS A 60 -31.42 -19.42 -10.07
N PHE A 61 -30.76 -18.67 -10.95
CA PHE A 61 -29.77 -19.22 -11.87
C PHE A 61 -28.54 -19.79 -11.14
N THR A 62 -27.95 -19.05 -10.22
CA THR A 62 -26.64 -19.42 -9.64
C THR A 62 -26.73 -20.45 -8.52
N GLN A 63 -27.83 -20.47 -7.76
CA GLN A 63 -28.00 -21.26 -6.54
C GLN A 63 -29.23 -22.18 -6.59
N GLY A 64 -30.10 -22.06 -7.58
CA GLY A 64 -31.35 -22.84 -7.69
C GLY A 64 -32.46 -22.40 -6.71
N ILE A 65 -32.23 -21.36 -5.91
CA ILE A 65 -33.14 -20.93 -4.83
C ILE A 65 -33.90 -19.64 -5.19
N PHE A 66 -35.14 -19.54 -4.71
CA PHE A 66 -35.91 -18.30 -4.67
C PHE A 66 -36.04 -17.83 -3.21
N PRO A 67 -35.39 -16.71 -2.81
CA PRO A 67 -35.42 -16.26 -1.43
C PRO A 67 -36.78 -15.60 -1.08
N PRO A 68 -37.56 -16.13 -0.13
CA PRO A 68 -38.81 -15.49 0.30
C PRO A 68 -38.51 -14.18 1.04
N GLY A 69 -39.24 -13.11 0.71
CA GLY A 69 -39.10 -11.81 1.39
C GLY A 69 -37.84 -11.02 1.04
N GLN A 70 -37.26 -11.24 -0.15
CA GLN A 70 -36.08 -10.49 -0.63
C GLN A 70 -36.32 -8.97 -0.60
N SER A 71 -35.54 -8.25 0.21
CA SER A 71 -35.53 -6.79 0.25
C SER A 71 -34.76 -6.19 -0.95
N ALA A 72 -34.97 -4.90 -1.23
CA ALA A 72 -34.28 -4.21 -2.31
C ALA A 72 -32.76 -4.25 -2.12
N THR A 73 -32.03 -4.59 -3.19
CA THR A 73 -30.56 -4.63 -3.20
C THR A 73 -29.98 -3.26 -2.91
N ILE A 74 -29.14 -3.19 -1.87
CA ILE A 74 -28.35 -2.01 -1.52
C ILE A 74 -26.97 -2.19 -2.16
N GLY A 75 -26.64 -1.36 -3.16
CA GLY A 75 -25.35 -1.47 -3.89
C GLY A 75 -25.39 -2.44 -5.07
N VAL A 76 -24.30 -3.18 -5.29
CA VAL A 76 -24.15 -4.16 -6.38
C VAL A 76 -23.59 -5.46 -5.81
N ASP A 77 -24.22 -6.59 -6.15
CA ASP A 77 -23.77 -7.94 -5.76
C ASP A 77 -23.17 -8.67 -6.98
N PHE A 78 -22.25 -9.60 -6.72
CA PHE A 78 -21.45 -10.24 -7.74
C PHE A 78 -21.45 -11.76 -7.56
N MET A 79 -21.81 -12.47 -8.63
CA MET A 79 -21.85 -13.94 -8.65
C MET A 79 -21.15 -14.48 -9.89
N ILE A 80 -20.51 -15.64 -9.76
CA ILE A 80 -19.89 -16.37 -10.88
C ILE A 80 -20.60 -17.72 -11.05
N LYS A 81 -21.02 -18.04 -12.29
CA LYS A 81 -21.45 -19.39 -12.67
C LYS A 81 -20.70 -19.85 -13.91
N THR A 82 -20.25 -21.10 -13.88
CA THR A 82 -19.65 -21.74 -15.06
C THR A 82 -20.74 -22.49 -15.81
N VAL A 83 -20.83 -22.25 -17.12
CA VAL A 83 -21.73 -22.94 -18.05
C VAL A 83 -20.90 -23.60 -19.15
N ASN A 84 -21.39 -24.71 -19.68
CA ASN A 84 -20.75 -25.36 -20.83
C ASN A 84 -21.50 -24.92 -22.08
N VAL A 85 -20.77 -24.37 -23.05
CA VAL A 85 -21.31 -24.01 -24.38
C VAL A 85 -20.51 -24.79 -25.41
N ASP A 86 -21.20 -25.61 -26.19
CA ASP A 86 -20.57 -26.65 -27.01
C ASP A 86 -19.68 -27.55 -26.13
N ASP A 87 -18.36 -27.56 -26.35
CA ASP A 87 -17.35 -28.27 -25.55
C ASP A 87 -16.50 -27.33 -24.65
N ASP A 88 -16.83 -26.04 -24.62
CA ASP A 88 -16.04 -25.03 -23.93
C ASP A 88 -16.68 -24.66 -22.57
N LYS A 89 -15.86 -24.68 -21.51
CA LYS A 89 -16.24 -24.14 -20.20
C LYS A 89 -16.19 -22.62 -20.25
N ILE A 90 -17.32 -21.96 -20.00
CA ILE A 90 -17.48 -20.50 -20.02
C ILE A 90 -17.81 -20.01 -18.62
N LYS A 91 -17.09 -19.01 -18.12
CA LYS A 91 -17.43 -18.35 -16.86
C LYS A 91 -18.26 -17.09 -17.12
N LEU A 92 -19.46 -17.04 -16.54
CA LEU A 92 -20.28 -15.83 -16.51
C LEU A 92 -20.07 -15.11 -15.17
N GLN A 93 -19.61 -13.86 -15.26
CA GLN A 93 -19.56 -12.89 -14.17
C GLN A 93 -20.84 -12.08 -14.18
N ILE A 94 -21.77 -12.39 -13.28
CA ILE A 94 -23.11 -11.81 -13.25
C ILE A 94 -23.15 -10.74 -12.16
N TRP A 95 -23.44 -9.51 -12.57
CA TRP A 95 -23.51 -8.34 -11.70
C TRP A 95 -24.97 -7.96 -11.48
N ASP A 96 -25.46 -8.12 -10.26
CA ASP A 96 -26.81 -7.74 -9.83
C ASP A 96 -26.79 -6.32 -9.25
N THR A 97 -27.51 -5.38 -9.89
CA THR A 97 -27.45 -3.97 -9.49
C THR A 97 -28.67 -3.53 -8.67
N ALA A 98 -28.46 -2.52 -7.81
CA ALA A 98 -29.56 -1.81 -7.16
C ALA A 98 -30.48 -1.17 -8.21
N GLY A 99 -31.78 -1.38 -8.05
CA GLY A 99 -32.80 -0.79 -8.93
C GLY A 99 -33.37 0.53 -8.44
N GLN A 100 -32.87 1.08 -7.33
CA GLN A 100 -33.34 2.38 -6.83
C GLN A 100 -32.69 3.52 -7.61
N GLU A 101 -33.52 4.44 -8.06
CA GLU A 101 -33.19 5.66 -8.79
C GLU A 101 -32.12 6.51 -8.09
N ARG A 102 -32.06 6.47 -6.75
CA ARG A 102 -31.07 7.20 -5.93
C ARG A 102 -29.63 6.67 -6.05
N PHE A 103 -29.43 5.48 -6.61
CA PHE A 103 -28.11 4.85 -6.80
C PHE A 103 -27.72 4.74 -8.29
N ARG A 104 -28.42 5.43 -9.21
CA ARG A 104 -28.12 5.41 -10.66
C ARG A 104 -26.67 5.79 -10.99
N SER A 105 -26.05 6.73 -10.26
CA SER A 105 -24.64 7.13 -10.46
C SER A 105 -23.64 5.99 -10.21
N ILE A 106 -23.98 5.04 -9.32
CA ILE A 106 -23.13 3.88 -9.01
C ILE A 106 -23.23 2.85 -10.14
N THR A 107 -24.44 2.62 -10.66
CA THR A 107 -24.74 1.64 -11.73
C THR A 107 -24.02 1.97 -13.04
N GLN A 108 -23.81 3.26 -13.34
CA GLN A 108 -23.12 3.72 -14.56
C GLN A 108 -21.72 3.12 -14.76
N SER A 109 -20.97 2.93 -13.66
CA SER A 109 -19.61 2.38 -13.72
C SER A 109 -19.58 0.91 -14.20
N TYR A 110 -20.66 0.16 -14.01
CA TYR A 110 -20.72 -1.27 -14.31
C TYR A 110 -21.04 -1.57 -15.78
N TYR A 111 -21.67 -0.64 -16.50
CA TYR A 111 -21.90 -0.75 -17.94
C TYR A 111 -20.58 -0.83 -18.73
N ARG A 112 -19.51 -0.23 -18.20
CA ARG A 112 -18.19 -0.28 -18.83
C ARG A 112 -17.66 -1.72 -18.84
N SER A 113 -17.26 -2.16 -20.02
CA SER A 113 -16.76 -3.51 -20.29
C SER A 113 -17.77 -4.64 -20.05
N ALA A 114 -19.07 -4.34 -19.96
CA ALA A 114 -20.10 -5.37 -20.02
C ALA A 114 -20.10 -6.02 -21.41
N HIS A 115 -20.15 -7.35 -21.45
CA HIS A 115 -20.32 -8.13 -22.66
C HIS A 115 -21.81 -8.27 -23.00
N ALA A 116 -22.66 -8.40 -21.96
CA ALA A 116 -24.11 -8.38 -22.09
C ALA A 116 -24.75 -7.54 -20.98
N ILE A 117 -25.88 -6.90 -21.30
CA ILE A 117 -26.74 -6.19 -20.36
C ILE A 117 -28.16 -6.75 -20.47
N VAL A 118 -28.72 -7.15 -19.33
CA VAL A 118 -30.07 -7.68 -19.20
C VAL A 118 -30.93 -6.61 -18.51
N LEU A 119 -31.83 -5.98 -19.26
CA LEU A 119 -32.78 -5.00 -18.77
C LEU A 119 -34.07 -5.69 -18.37
N VAL A 120 -34.44 -5.60 -17.09
CA VAL A 120 -35.54 -6.35 -16.49
C VAL A 120 -36.68 -5.41 -16.07
N TYR A 121 -37.91 -5.75 -16.46
CA TYR A 121 -39.15 -5.17 -15.94
C TYR A 121 -40.06 -6.26 -15.35
N ASP A 122 -41.09 -5.85 -14.63
CA ASP A 122 -42.09 -6.74 -14.04
C ASP A 122 -43.38 -6.70 -14.88
N VAL A 123 -43.85 -7.85 -15.36
CA VAL A 123 -45.03 -7.94 -16.24
C VAL A 123 -46.33 -7.55 -15.53
N ALA A 124 -46.35 -7.56 -14.20
CA ALA A 124 -47.47 -7.14 -13.35
C ALA A 124 -47.30 -5.72 -12.78
N CYS A 125 -46.39 -4.90 -13.35
CA CYS A 125 -46.13 -3.54 -12.86
C CYS A 125 -45.82 -2.57 -14.02
N GLN A 126 -46.84 -1.85 -14.50
CA GLN A 126 -46.76 -0.85 -15.56
C GLN A 126 -45.69 0.22 -15.30
N PRO A 127 -45.55 0.80 -14.08
CA PRO A 127 -44.49 1.79 -13.82
C PRO A 127 -43.07 1.25 -14.05
N SER A 128 -42.84 -0.06 -13.90
CA SER A 128 -41.53 -0.66 -14.18
C SER A 128 -41.21 -0.70 -15.68
N PHE A 129 -42.23 -0.85 -16.51
CA PHE A 129 -42.14 -0.82 -17.98
C PHE A 129 -41.97 0.62 -18.49
N ASP A 130 -42.70 1.57 -17.91
CA ASP A 130 -42.63 2.99 -18.31
C ASP A 130 -41.24 3.60 -18.11
N CYS A 131 -40.43 3.04 -17.19
CA CYS A 131 -39.04 3.46 -16.97
C CYS A 131 -38.02 2.86 -17.95
N LEU A 132 -38.40 1.90 -18.81
CA LEU A 132 -37.48 1.25 -19.76
C LEU A 132 -36.75 2.23 -20.70
N PRO A 133 -37.39 3.29 -21.26
CA PRO A 133 -36.70 4.26 -22.10
C PRO A 133 -35.54 4.98 -21.39
N GLU A 134 -35.68 5.28 -20.09
CA GLU A 134 -34.62 5.92 -19.31
C GLU A 134 -33.44 4.96 -19.11
N TRP A 135 -33.72 3.72 -18.71
CA TRP A 135 -32.68 2.70 -18.56
C TRP A 135 -31.98 2.39 -19.88
N LEU A 136 -32.72 2.34 -20.98
CA LEU A 136 -32.16 2.16 -22.31
C LEU A 136 -31.24 3.34 -22.69
N SER A 137 -31.68 4.58 -22.43
CA SER A 137 -30.85 5.76 -22.67
C SER A 137 -29.53 5.70 -21.89
N GLU A 138 -29.54 5.17 -20.65
CA GLU A 138 -28.31 4.97 -19.88
C GLU A 138 -27.42 3.89 -20.52
N ILE A 139 -27.99 2.75 -20.90
CA ILE A 139 -27.25 1.66 -21.57
C ILE A 139 -26.58 2.18 -22.84
N GLU A 140 -27.32 2.93 -23.67
CA GLU A 140 -26.80 3.51 -24.91
C GLU A 140 -25.73 4.57 -24.69
N THR A 141 -25.79 5.28 -23.56
CA THR A 141 -24.82 6.33 -23.21
C THR A 141 -23.51 5.73 -22.68
N TYR A 142 -23.57 4.68 -21.86
CA TYR A 142 -22.44 4.22 -21.05
C TYR A 142 -21.87 2.85 -21.43
N ALA A 143 -22.64 1.99 -22.10
CA ALA A 143 -22.18 0.66 -22.49
C ALA A 143 -21.40 0.67 -23.82
N ASN A 144 -20.67 -0.41 -24.10
CA ASN A 144 -20.02 -0.60 -25.39
C ASN A 144 -21.09 -0.79 -26.48
N ARG A 145 -20.89 -0.23 -27.68
CA ARG A 145 -21.80 -0.44 -28.84
C ARG A 145 -21.98 -1.89 -29.24
N ARG A 146 -21.06 -2.78 -28.86
CA ARG A 146 -21.13 -4.23 -29.11
C ARG A 146 -21.70 -5.01 -27.92
N VAL A 147 -22.20 -4.33 -26.88
CA VAL A 147 -22.84 -5.01 -25.76
C VAL A 147 -24.10 -5.72 -26.28
N LEU A 148 -24.26 -6.98 -25.90
CA LEU A 148 -25.48 -7.72 -26.17
C LEU A 148 -26.60 -7.16 -25.27
N LYS A 149 -27.67 -6.65 -25.85
CA LYS A 149 -28.82 -6.06 -25.11
C LYS A 149 -29.96 -7.07 -25.05
N ILE A 150 -30.38 -7.44 -23.84
CA ILE A 150 -31.47 -8.39 -23.63
C ILE A 150 -32.59 -7.70 -22.83
N LEU A 151 -33.82 -7.77 -23.32
CA LEU A 151 -35.00 -7.31 -22.59
C LEU A 151 -35.68 -8.51 -21.93
N VAL A 152 -35.99 -8.40 -20.64
CA VAL A 152 -36.62 -9.46 -19.86
C VAL A 152 -37.88 -8.96 -19.16
N GLY A 153 -39.02 -9.54 -19.49
CA GLY A 153 -40.25 -9.42 -18.68
C GLY A 153 -40.25 -10.49 -17.61
N ASN A 154 -40.10 -10.12 -16.34
CA ASN A 154 -40.04 -11.08 -15.23
C ASN A 154 -41.39 -11.17 -14.50
N LYS A 155 -41.58 -12.26 -13.74
CA LYS A 155 -42.76 -12.59 -12.93
C LYS A 155 -43.99 -13.06 -13.74
N VAL A 156 -43.78 -13.83 -14.80
CA VAL A 156 -44.90 -14.44 -15.55
C VAL A 156 -45.76 -15.40 -14.74
N ASP A 157 -45.28 -15.85 -13.58
CA ASP A 157 -46.08 -16.58 -12.60
C ASP A 157 -47.29 -15.77 -12.08
N LYS A 158 -47.30 -14.45 -12.27
CA LYS A 158 -48.38 -13.52 -11.92
C LYS A 158 -49.28 -13.20 -13.11
N ASP A 159 -49.64 -14.19 -13.93
CA ASP A 159 -50.40 -13.95 -15.17
C ASP A 159 -51.78 -13.30 -14.94
N GLU A 160 -52.44 -13.62 -13.82
CA GLU A 160 -53.72 -13.00 -13.43
C GLU A 160 -53.60 -11.50 -13.08
N GLU A 161 -52.41 -11.06 -12.65
CA GLU A 161 -52.10 -9.66 -12.31
C GLU A 161 -51.35 -8.96 -13.46
N ARG A 162 -51.26 -9.57 -14.64
CA ARG A 162 -50.47 -9.06 -15.76
C ARG A 162 -51.03 -7.72 -16.25
N GLU A 163 -50.18 -6.69 -16.17
CA GLU A 163 -50.46 -5.36 -16.70
C GLU A 163 -49.87 -5.18 -18.11
N ILE A 164 -48.74 -5.86 -18.40
CA ILE A 164 -48.03 -5.78 -19.68
C ILE A 164 -48.25 -7.06 -20.50
N PRO A 165 -49.04 -7.00 -21.60
CA PRO A 165 -49.14 -8.11 -22.54
C PRO A 165 -47.80 -8.40 -23.21
N GLU A 166 -47.47 -9.68 -23.42
CA GLU A 166 -46.18 -10.11 -24.02
C GLU A 166 -45.87 -9.36 -25.33
N ARG A 167 -46.89 -9.15 -26.17
CA ARG A 167 -46.75 -8.40 -27.44
C ARG A 167 -46.15 -7.00 -27.25
N ILE A 168 -46.48 -6.31 -26.15
CA ILE A 168 -45.99 -4.95 -25.87
C ILE A 168 -44.50 -4.98 -25.52
N GLY A 169 -44.06 -5.95 -24.71
CA GLY A 169 -42.64 -6.16 -24.43
C GLY A 169 -41.85 -6.53 -25.68
N ARG A 170 -42.43 -7.38 -26.54
CA ARG A 170 -41.84 -7.77 -27.81
C ARG A 170 -41.71 -6.58 -28.77
N ASP A 171 -42.78 -5.81 -28.97
CA ASP A 171 -42.78 -4.62 -29.81
C ASP A 171 -41.74 -3.60 -29.33
N PHE A 172 -41.63 -3.38 -28.00
CA PHE A 172 -40.60 -2.51 -27.44
C PHE A 172 -39.19 -3.02 -27.73
N SER A 173 -38.95 -4.32 -27.64
CA SER A 173 -37.64 -4.93 -27.93
C SER A 173 -37.24 -4.75 -29.40
N GLU A 174 -38.18 -4.92 -30.33
CA GLU A 174 -37.95 -4.80 -31.77
C GLU A 174 -37.69 -3.35 -32.17
N VAL A 175 -38.54 -2.42 -31.70
CA VAL A 175 -38.41 -0.98 -31.97
C VAL A 175 -37.07 -0.44 -31.48
N ASN A 176 -36.58 -0.93 -30.34
CA ASN A 176 -35.34 -0.45 -29.72
C ASN A 176 -34.10 -1.33 -30.00
N SER A 177 -34.22 -2.26 -30.96
CA SER A 177 -33.11 -3.11 -31.42
C SER A 177 -32.40 -3.85 -30.26
N PHE A 178 -33.16 -4.53 -29.42
CA PHE A 178 -32.63 -5.52 -28.49
C PHE A 178 -32.26 -6.80 -29.24
N ASP A 179 -31.21 -7.49 -28.80
CA ASP A 179 -30.77 -8.75 -29.42
C ASP A 179 -31.70 -9.91 -29.08
N TYR A 180 -32.28 -9.89 -27.87
CA TYR A 180 -33.20 -10.90 -27.39
C TYR A 180 -34.32 -10.28 -26.54
N PHE A 181 -35.50 -10.88 -26.62
CA PHE A 181 -36.61 -10.67 -25.71
C PHE A 181 -37.08 -12.02 -25.16
N LEU A 182 -37.18 -12.14 -23.84
CA LEU A 182 -37.74 -13.31 -23.17
C LEU A 182 -38.61 -12.89 -21.99
N GLU A 183 -39.66 -13.66 -21.72
CA GLU A 183 -40.34 -13.57 -20.43
C GLU A 183 -39.88 -14.69 -19.49
N THR A 184 -39.74 -14.38 -18.20
CA THR A 184 -39.13 -15.25 -17.18
C THR A 184 -39.94 -15.26 -15.88
N SER A 185 -39.80 -16.31 -15.09
CA SER A 185 -40.18 -16.29 -13.67
C SER A 185 -39.05 -16.83 -12.81
N ALA A 186 -38.55 -15.97 -11.92
CA ALA A 186 -37.60 -16.39 -10.89
C ALA A 186 -38.21 -17.34 -9.85
N LEU A 187 -39.55 -17.33 -9.68
CA LEU A 187 -40.26 -18.14 -8.69
C LEU A 187 -40.24 -19.62 -9.10
N ASP A 188 -40.78 -19.93 -10.28
CA ASP A 188 -40.92 -21.30 -10.80
C ASP A 188 -39.78 -21.75 -11.74
N ALA A 189 -38.80 -20.87 -12.00
CA ALA A 189 -37.66 -21.06 -12.91
C ALA A 189 -37.96 -20.95 -14.41
N THR A 190 -39.17 -20.54 -14.81
CA THR A 190 -39.53 -20.38 -16.23
C THR A 190 -38.51 -19.49 -16.96
N ASN A 191 -37.88 -20.05 -17.99
CA ASN A 191 -36.88 -19.42 -18.87
C ASN A 191 -35.65 -18.80 -18.18
N VAL A 192 -35.38 -19.10 -16.90
CA VAL A 192 -34.24 -18.52 -16.17
C VAL A 192 -32.90 -19.06 -16.70
N ASP A 193 -32.75 -20.38 -16.82
CA ASP A 193 -31.53 -20.97 -17.40
C ASP A 193 -31.38 -20.61 -18.88
N ALA A 194 -32.49 -20.67 -19.64
CA ALA A 194 -32.52 -20.32 -21.06
C ALA A 194 -32.00 -18.91 -21.33
N LEU A 195 -32.34 -17.92 -20.49
CA LEU A 195 -31.84 -16.55 -20.58
C LEU A 195 -30.30 -16.50 -20.56
N PHE A 196 -29.68 -17.10 -19.54
CA PHE A 196 -28.22 -17.00 -19.36
C PHE A 196 -27.45 -17.93 -20.31
N GLU A 197 -28.02 -19.07 -20.69
CA GLU A 197 -27.44 -19.98 -21.67
C GLU A 197 -27.43 -19.37 -23.08
N GLN A 198 -28.49 -18.68 -23.49
CA GLN A 198 -28.51 -17.95 -24.77
C GLN A 198 -27.48 -16.83 -24.81
N VAL A 199 -27.34 -16.08 -23.70
CA VAL A 199 -26.30 -15.05 -23.57
C VAL A 199 -24.91 -15.66 -23.68
N ALA A 200 -24.62 -16.74 -22.94
CA ALA A 200 -23.33 -17.41 -22.99
C ALA A 200 -23.02 -17.97 -24.39
N THR A 201 -24.00 -18.59 -25.03
CA THR A 201 -23.87 -19.16 -26.37
C THR A 201 -23.54 -18.09 -27.40
N ARG A 202 -24.31 -17.00 -27.42
CA ARG A 202 -24.11 -15.92 -28.38
C ARG A 202 -22.74 -15.27 -28.22
N LEU A 203 -22.36 -14.93 -26.99
CA LEU A 203 -21.05 -14.32 -26.71
C LEU A 203 -19.88 -15.24 -27.08
N THR A 204 -20.05 -16.55 -26.87
CA THR A 204 -19.04 -17.56 -27.23
C THR A 204 -18.88 -17.67 -28.75
N HIS A 205 -19.98 -17.71 -29.50
CA HIS A 205 -19.95 -17.75 -30.96
C HIS A 205 -19.38 -16.47 -31.55
N ASP A 206 -19.75 -15.31 -31.02
CA ASP A 206 -19.21 -14.01 -31.45
C ASP A 206 -17.69 -13.95 -31.23
N MET A 207 -17.19 -14.52 -30.12
CA MET A 207 -15.76 -14.60 -29.83
C MET A 207 -15.03 -15.61 -30.75
N LYS A 208 -15.56 -16.81 -30.92
CA LYS A 208 -15.00 -17.83 -31.85
C LYS A 208 -14.89 -17.29 -33.28
N ALA A 209 -15.91 -16.56 -33.75
CA ALA A 209 -15.92 -15.95 -35.07
C ALA A 209 -14.91 -14.79 -35.22
N ALA A 210 -14.54 -14.12 -34.13
CA ALA A 210 -13.48 -13.12 -34.10
C ALA A 210 -12.08 -13.79 -34.11
N ASP A 211 -11.90 -14.86 -33.34
CA ASP A 211 -10.65 -15.63 -33.27
C ASP A 211 -10.28 -16.27 -34.62
N GLN A 212 -11.27 -16.85 -35.33
CA GLN A 212 -11.06 -17.43 -36.65
C GLN A 212 -10.60 -16.39 -37.69
N ARG A 213 -11.17 -15.17 -37.65
CA ARG A 213 -10.76 -14.06 -38.53
C ARG A 213 -9.35 -13.54 -38.22
N TYR A 214 -8.92 -13.61 -36.97
CA TYR A 214 -7.56 -13.24 -36.57
C TYR A 214 -6.54 -14.29 -37.05
N SER A 215 -6.91 -15.57 -37.04
CA SER A 215 -6.07 -16.66 -37.53
C SER A 215 -5.88 -16.63 -39.06
N SER A 216 -6.93 -16.27 -39.83
CA SER A 216 -6.82 -16.07 -41.29
C SER A 216 -5.97 -14.84 -41.66
N TYR A 217 -5.97 -13.78 -40.85
CA TYR A 217 -5.12 -12.60 -41.05
C TYR A 217 -3.61 -12.87 -40.84
N LYS A 218 -3.28 -13.89 -40.03
CA LYS A 218 -1.89 -14.33 -39.83
C LYS A 218 -1.35 -15.16 -41.00
N THR A 219 -2.23 -15.85 -41.73
CA THR A 219 -1.84 -16.70 -42.86
C THR A 219 -1.51 -15.88 -44.12
N ASP A 220 -2.18 -14.75 -44.34
CA ASP A 220 -1.92 -13.85 -45.49
C ASP A 220 -0.61 -13.03 -45.40
N ARG A 221 -0.04 -12.83 -44.20
CA ARG A 221 1.23 -12.09 -44.04
C ARG A 221 2.48 -12.90 -44.39
N ASN A 222 2.37 -14.22 -44.54
CA ASN A 222 3.50 -15.09 -44.88
C ASN A 222 3.64 -15.35 -46.39
N ALA A 223 2.82 -14.73 -47.24
CA ALA A 223 2.99 -14.73 -48.69
C ALA A 223 3.69 -13.44 -49.14
N THR A 224 4.91 -13.57 -49.66
CA THR A 224 5.84 -12.52 -50.09
C THR A 224 5.35 -11.72 -51.32
N GLY A 225 5.71 -10.43 -51.40
CA GLY A 225 5.63 -9.67 -52.66
C GLY A 225 5.75 -8.14 -52.52
N THR A 226 6.93 -7.62 -52.82
CA THR A 226 7.27 -6.20 -53.04
C THR A 226 6.28 -5.51 -53.98
N VAL A 227 5.76 -4.32 -53.61
CA VAL A 227 5.06 -3.44 -54.56
C VAL A 227 5.63 -2.03 -54.47
N THR A 228 6.39 -1.66 -55.50
CA THR A 228 6.84 -0.31 -55.82
C THR A 228 5.72 0.46 -56.51
N LEU A 229 5.58 1.75 -56.15
CA LEU A 229 4.73 2.71 -56.83
C LEU A 229 5.34 3.11 -58.19
N THR A 230 4.62 2.89 -59.29
CA THR A 230 4.76 3.71 -60.50
C THR A 230 3.40 3.98 -61.16
N ASP A 231 3.31 5.20 -61.66
CA ASP A 231 2.15 5.85 -62.28
C ASP A 231 2.13 5.62 -63.81
N ARG A 232 0.97 5.85 -64.43
CA ARG A 232 0.61 5.84 -65.89
C ARG A 232 0.04 4.54 -66.47
N MET A 233 -1.21 4.55 -66.93
CA MET A 233 -1.63 5.03 -68.27
C MET A 233 -3.15 4.94 -68.44
N ALA A 234 -3.70 5.96 -69.11
CA ALA A 234 -5.09 6.12 -69.49
C ALA A 234 -5.42 5.42 -70.83
N THR A 235 -6.71 5.48 -71.22
CA THR A 235 -7.35 5.22 -72.54
C THR A 235 -7.62 3.74 -72.87
N THR A 236 -8.87 3.30 -73.10
CA THR A 236 -9.62 3.54 -74.34
C THR A 236 -11.14 3.33 -74.17
N LEU A 237 -11.92 4.17 -74.87
CA LEU A 237 -13.38 4.33 -74.85
C LEU A 237 -14.03 3.67 -76.09
N LYS A 238 -15.30 3.26 -75.93
CA LYS A 238 -16.43 3.25 -76.90
C LYS A 238 -16.60 2.13 -77.94
N SER A 239 -17.76 1.48 -77.88
CA SER A 239 -18.92 1.55 -78.82
C SER A 239 -19.90 0.41 -78.43
N THR A 240 -21.25 0.44 -78.48
CA THR A 240 -22.30 1.20 -79.20
C THR A 240 -23.63 0.90 -78.47
N LEU A 241 -24.30 1.83 -77.79
CA LEU A 241 -25.51 2.60 -78.17
C LEU A 241 -26.70 1.82 -78.78
N ILE A 242 -27.84 1.76 -78.06
CA ILE A 242 -29.21 2.08 -78.53
C ILE A 242 -30.00 2.76 -77.40
N ASP A 243 -30.70 3.85 -77.75
CA ASP A 243 -31.44 4.83 -76.95
C ASP A 243 -32.83 4.39 -76.43
N ILE A 244 -33.20 4.84 -75.21
CA ILE A 244 -34.59 5.14 -74.80
C ILE A 244 -34.59 6.40 -73.91
N PRO A 245 -35.30 7.50 -74.24
CA PRO A 245 -35.27 8.73 -73.45
C PRO A 245 -36.42 8.87 -72.42
N LYS A 246 -35.97 9.17 -71.19
CA LYS A 246 -36.52 10.10 -70.17
C LYS A 246 -37.83 9.78 -69.44
N VAL A 247 -37.67 9.10 -68.29
CA VAL A 247 -38.25 9.52 -67.00
C VAL A 247 -37.13 9.48 -65.96
N VAL A 248 -36.74 10.65 -65.43
CA VAL A 248 -35.61 10.80 -64.50
C VAL A 248 -36.03 10.31 -63.12
N ILE A 249 -35.82 9.02 -62.89
CA ILE A 249 -35.59 8.46 -61.55
C ILE A 249 -34.26 9.03 -61.08
N ARG A 250 -34.25 9.86 -60.03
CA ARG A 250 -33.00 10.26 -59.36
C ARG A 250 -32.36 9.01 -58.73
N SER A 251 -31.47 8.36 -59.47
CA SER A 251 -30.48 7.45 -58.90
C SER A 251 -29.48 8.29 -58.10
N ALA A 252 -29.59 8.23 -56.77
CA ALA A 252 -28.47 8.64 -55.93
C ALA A 252 -27.33 7.65 -56.20
N ARG A 253 -26.23 8.16 -56.77
CA ARG A 253 -24.96 7.45 -56.93
C ARG A 253 -24.65 6.67 -55.65
N MET A 254 -24.66 5.34 -55.73
CA MET A 254 -23.94 4.50 -54.78
C MET A 254 -22.45 4.79 -54.98
N ASN A 255 -21.94 5.77 -54.24
CA ASN A 255 -20.51 5.82 -53.93
C ASN A 255 -20.20 4.51 -53.20
N SER A 256 -19.43 3.64 -53.84
CA SER A 256 -18.70 2.58 -53.19
C SER A 256 -17.67 3.22 -52.23
N ARG A 257 -18.14 3.74 -51.10
CA ARG A 257 -17.27 3.97 -49.95
C ARG A 257 -16.91 2.58 -49.45
N ALA A 258 -15.72 2.12 -49.79
CA ALA A 258 -15.05 1.13 -48.98
C ALA A 258 -15.22 1.57 -47.52
N THR A 259 -16.01 0.84 -46.75
CA THR A 259 -16.12 1.04 -45.31
C THR A 259 -14.78 0.65 -44.73
N ALA A 260 -13.84 1.60 -44.69
CA ALA A 260 -12.55 1.40 -44.09
C ALA A 260 -12.78 1.00 -42.64
N TYR A 261 -12.27 -0.18 -42.23
CA TYR A 261 -12.20 -0.56 -40.83
C TYR A 261 -11.49 0.58 -40.09
N ALA A 262 -12.18 1.16 -39.10
CA ALA A 262 -11.68 2.29 -38.34
C ALA A 262 -11.74 1.98 -36.85
N HIS A 263 -10.72 2.43 -36.12
CA HIS A 263 -10.72 2.35 -34.66
C HIS A 263 -11.85 3.18 -34.04
N ALA A 264 -12.26 2.81 -32.84
CA ALA A 264 -13.23 3.58 -32.07
C ALA A 264 -12.68 4.99 -31.78
N LYS A 265 -13.56 5.99 -31.82
CA LYS A 265 -13.24 7.36 -31.42
C LYS A 265 -13.55 7.51 -29.93
N THR A 266 -12.55 7.85 -29.13
CA THR A 266 -12.67 8.02 -27.67
C THR A 266 -12.45 9.47 -27.23
N GLY A 267 -12.57 10.42 -28.17
CA GLY A 267 -12.06 11.78 -27.99
C GLY A 267 -10.53 11.83 -28.09
N ASN A 268 -9.98 13.04 -27.95
CA ASN A 268 -8.53 13.27 -28.07
C ASN A 268 -7.87 13.55 -26.71
N TYR A 269 -8.63 13.41 -25.62
CA TYR A 269 -8.16 13.76 -24.29
C TYR A 269 -7.86 12.50 -23.48
N SER A 270 -6.63 12.40 -23.02
CA SER A 270 -6.20 11.52 -21.94
C SER A 270 -5.53 12.36 -20.87
N LEU A 271 -5.81 12.07 -19.61
CA LEU A 271 -5.19 12.76 -18.49
C LEU A 271 -3.74 12.27 -18.34
N GLU A 272 -2.79 13.20 -18.19
CA GLU A 272 -1.41 12.85 -17.87
C GLU A 272 -1.27 12.34 -16.42
N PRO A 273 -0.53 11.24 -16.19
CA PRO A 273 -0.27 10.74 -14.84
C PRO A 273 0.69 11.66 -14.07
N PRO A 274 0.63 11.67 -12.72
CA PRO A 274 1.65 12.32 -11.91
C PRO A 274 3.04 11.74 -12.22
N GLN A 275 4.06 12.58 -12.15
CA GLN A 275 5.46 12.17 -12.29
C GLN A 275 6.14 12.16 -10.93
N LEU A 276 6.86 11.06 -10.63
CA LEU A 276 7.74 10.99 -9.49
C LEU A 276 9.07 11.68 -9.85
N HIS A 277 9.37 12.79 -9.18
CA HIS A 277 10.65 13.48 -9.30
C HIS A 277 11.69 12.86 -8.37
N ASN A 278 12.97 13.23 -8.55
CA ASN A 278 14.05 12.80 -7.65
C ASN A 278 13.68 13.18 -6.19
N PRO A 279 13.45 12.21 -5.28
CA PRO A 279 12.89 12.47 -3.97
C PRO A 279 13.83 13.21 -3.02
N TYR A 280 15.13 13.30 -3.33
CA TYR A 280 16.05 14.14 -2.57
C TYR A 280 15.90 15.62 -2.97
N ARG A 281 15.93 15.90 -4.28
CA ARG A 281 15.82 17.26 -4.83
C ARG A 281 14.42 17.86 -4.68
N ASP A 282 13.40 17.03 -4.79
CA ASP A 282 11.99 17.44 -4.74
C ASP A 282 11.47 17.69 -3.31
N ASP A 283 12.19 17.17 -2.29
CA ASP A 283 11.82 17.32 -0.89
C ASP A 283 12.10 18.75 -0.38
N PRO A 284 11.07 19.46 0.13
CA PRO A 284 11.20 20.85 0.54
C PRO A 284 11.96 21.06 1.86
N VAL A 285 12.35 20.01 2.59
CA VAL A 285 12.97 20.06 3.93
C VAL A 285 14.33 19.37 3.97
N LEU A 286 14.45 18.20 3.34
CA LEU A 286 15.52 17.25 3.58
C LEU A 286 16.93 17.85 3.39
N ASP A 287 17.21 18.44 2.22
CA ASP A 287 18.50 19.08 1.92
C ASP A 287 18.85 20.17 2.95
N ARG A 288 17.92 21.11 3.22
CA ARG A 288 18.16 22.21 4.18
C ARG A 288 18.37 21.70 5.60
N ALA A 289 17.63 20.67 6.02
CA ALA A 289 17.80 20.07 7.33
C ALA A 289 19.18 19.41 7.46
N LEU A 290 19.61 18.64 6.46
CA LEU A 290 20.92 18.00 6.45
C LEU A 290 22.07 19.02 6.48
N ARG A 291 21.98 20.10 5.68
CA ARG A 291 22.96 21.21 5.69
C ARG A 291 23.16 21.82 7.08
N ARG A 292 22.08 21.95 7.86
CA ARG A 292 22.13 22.54 9.20
C ARG A 292 22.57 21.56 10.28
N MET A 293 22.38 20.26 10.07
CA MET A 293 22.71 19.21 11.04
C MET A 293 24.13 18.67 10.91
N MET A 294 24.76 18.83 9.75
CA MET A 294 26.05 18.20 9.43
C MET A 294 27.14 19.24 9.14
N PRO A 295 28.40 18.97 9.52
CA PRO A 295 29.55 19.71 9.01
C PRO A 295 29.63 19.61 7.48
N GLN A 296 30.14 20.66 6.83
CA GLN A 296 30.18 20.79 5.37
C GLN A 296 30.69 19.53 4.64
N GLY A 297 31.82 18.95 5.06
CA GLY A 297 32.38 17.77 4.41
C GLY A 297 31.57 16.48 4.58
N GLU A 298 30.82 16.34 5.68
CA GLU A 298 29.89 15.22 5.88
C GLU A 298 28.58 15.46 5.12
N TYR A 299 28.14 16.71 5.06
CA TYR A 299 27.00 17.14 4.28
C TYR A 299 27.20 16.85 2.79
N GLU A 300 28.32 17.27 2.19
CA GLU A 300 28.58 17.09 0.75
C GLU A 300 28.58 15.61 0.33
N LYS A 301 29.23 14.75 1.10
CA LYS A 301 29.22 13.29 0.87
C LYS A 301 27.81 12.71 0.96
N THR A 302 27.06 13.14 1.97
CA THR A 302 25.68 12.68 2.20
C THR A 302 24.75 13.14 1.10
N ALA A 303 24.81 14.43 0.74
CA ALA A 303 23.99 15.02 -0.31
C ALA A 303 24.27 14.36 -1.67
N SER A 304 25.53 14.13 -2.00
CA SER A 304 25.91 13.46 -3.26
C SER A 304 25.37 12.03 -3.34
N ASP A 305 25.43 11.26 -2.25
CA ASP A 305 24.89 9.89 -2.20
C ASP A 305 23.36 9.89 -2.32
N LEU A 306 22.68 10.73 -1.54
CA LEU A 306 21.21 10.83 -1.56
C LEU A 306 20.70 11.33 -2.91
N ASP A 307 21.39 12.25 -3.57
CA ASP A 307 21.02 12.75 -4.88
C ASP A 307 21.08 11.67 -5.96
N ALA A 308 22.19 10.92 -6.01
CA ALA A 308 22.37 9.78 -6.90
C ALA A 308 21.36 8.65 -6.61
N PHE A 309 21.13 8.37 -5.33
CA PHE A 309 20.14 7.38 -4.91
C PHE A 309 18.71 7.81 -5.28
N GLY A 310 18.39 9.10 -5.19
CA GLY A 310 17.12 9.66 -5.64
C GLY A 310 16.87 9.44 -7.13
N GLU A 311 17.90 9.57 -7.97
CA GLU A 311 17.81 9.22 -9.40
C GLU A 311 17.56 7.72 -9.60
N ARG A 312 18.25 6.87 -8.84
CA ARG A 312 18.05 5.41 -8.90
C ARG A 312 16.64 5.01 -8.47
N ILE A 313 16.06 5.72 -7.50
CA ILE A 313 14.67 5.49 -7.08
C ILE A 313 13.72 5.67 -8.25
N VAL A 314 13.82 6.79 -8.96
CA VAL A 314 12.92 7.13 -10.07
C VAL A 314 13.13 6.19 -11.27
N LYS A 315 14.38 5.81 -11.56
CA LYS A 315 14.73 5.05 -12.78
C LYS A 315 14.59 3.53 -12.64
N GLU A 316 14.72 2.99 -11.43
CA GLU A 316 14.78 1.54 -11.18
C GLU A 316 13.87 1.12 -10.02
N ILE A 317 14.11 1.64 -8.81
CA ILE A 317 13.58 1.04 -7.57
C ILE A 317 12.05 1.17 -7.49
N ASP A 318 11.47 2.29 -7.91
CA ASP A 318 10.01 2.49 -7.86
C ASP A 318 9.27 1.47 -8.75
N HIS A 319 9.83 1.17 -9.93
CA HIS A 319 9.30 0.13 -10.80
C HIS A 319 9.41 -1.26 -10.18
N LEU A 320 10.57 -1.61 -9.61
CA LEU A 320 10.76 -2.88 -8.91
C LEU A 320 9.76 -3.05 -7.76
N GLY A 321 9.59 -2.01 -6.94
CA GLY A 321 8.63 -2.02 -5.84
C GLY A 321 7.20 -2.25 -6.31
N ARG A 322 6.82 -1.64 -7.45
CA ARG A 322 5.52 -1.88 -8.07
C ARG A 322 5.35 -3.31 -8.57
N GLN A 323 6.38 -3.91 -9.18
CA GLN A 323 6.31 -5.31 -9.62
C GLN A 323 6.13 -6.27 -8.45
N CYS A 324 6.74 -6.00 -7.29
CA CYS A 324 6.53 -6.81 -6.09
C CYS A 324 5.10 -6.74 -5.54
N GLU A 325 4.38 -5.63 -5.76
CA GLU A 325 2.96 -5.50 -5.38
C GLU A 325 2.03 -6.23 -6.34
N ILE A 326 2.37 -6.26 -7.62
CA ILE A 326 1.57 -6.97 -8.63
C ILE A 326 1.79 -8.49 -8.53
N ASN A 327 3.02 -8.91 -8.23
CA ASN A 327 3.43 -10.32 -8.18
C ASN A 327 3.70 -10.75 -6.73
N GLU A 328 2.60 -10.96 -5.98
CA GLU A 328 2.63 -11.36 -4.57
C GLU A 328 3.36 -12.71 -4.33
N PRO A 329 3.97 -12.92 -3.15
CA PRO A 329 4.65 -14.16 -2.82
C PRO A 329 3.67 -15.34 -2.66
N GLU A 330 4.10 -16.53 -3.07
CA GLU A 330 3.33 -17.77 -2.96
C GLU A 330 4.04 -18.80 -2.09
N LEU A 331 3.28 -19.59 -1.34
CA LEU A 331 3.81 -20.72 -0.58
C LEU A 331 3.37 -22.05 -1.20
N VAL A 332 4.36 -22.88 -1.56
CA VAL A 332 4.17 -24.27 -1.96
C VAL A 332 4.56 -25.18 -0.80
N ALA A 333 3.56 -25.59 -0.01
CA ALA A 333 3.77 -26.40 1.19
C ALA A 333 4.23 -27.83 0.87
N GLN A 334 3.64 -28.46 -0.16
CA GLN A 334 4.01 -29.80 -0.62
C GLN A 334 4.48 -29.76 -2.08
N ASP A 335 5.43 -30.61 -2.44
CA ASP A 335 5.77 -30.83 -3.84
C ASP A 335 4.77 -31.75 -4.56
N ALA A 336 4.97 -31.95 -5.86
CA ALA A 336 4.07 -32.74 -6.70
C ALA A 336 4.05 -34.24 -6.37
N TRP A 337 4.90 -34.71 -5.44
CA TRP A 337 5.06 -36.12 -5.05
C TRP A 337 4.70 -36.37 -3.58
N GLY A 338 4.09 -35.39 -2.91
CA GLY A 338 3.60 -35.53 -1.53
C GLY A 338 4.68 -35.33 -0.46
N LYS A 339 5.87 -34.83 -0.80
CA LYS A 339 6.89 -34.45 0.19
C LYS A 339 6.65 -33.01 0.65
N ARG A 340 6.78 -32.76 1.96
CA ARG A 340 6.80 -31.40 2.52
C ARG A 340 7.99 -30.63 1.93
N ALA A 341 7.72 -29.49 1.30
CA ALA A 341 8.70 -28.68 0.59
C ALA A 341 8.93 -27.30 1.20
N ASP A 342 7.89 -26.67 1.78
CA ASP A 342 7.94 -25.31 2.33
C ASP A 342 8.65 -24.30 1.40
N LYS A 343 8.36 -24.42 0.09
CA LYS A 343 9.00 -23.60 -0.93
C LYS A 343 8.26 -22.28 -1.05
N LEU A 344 8.88 -21.22 -0.56
CA LEU A 344 8.45 -19.85 -0.81
C LEU A 344 8.89 -19.40 -2.20
N LYS A 345 7.94 -18.95 -3.02
CA LYS A 345 8.19 -18.26 -4.29
C LYS A 345 8.02 -16.76 -4.07
N VAL A 346 9.02 -16.00 -4.51
CA VAL A 346 9.00 -14.53 -4.55
C VAL A 346 9.34 -14.10 -5.98
N CYS A 347 8.89 -12.92 -6.39
CA CYS A 347 9.21 -12.40 -7.71
C CYS A 347 10.72 -12.06 -7.84
N PRO A 348 11.28 -12.04 -9.06
CA PRO A 348 12.67 -11.64 -9.29
C PRO A 348 13.00 -10.24 -8.77
N GLU A 349 12.05 -9.31 -8.84
CA GLU A 349 12.20 -7.92 -8.40
C GLU A 349 12.37 -7.82 -6.89
N TRP A 350 11.76 -8.71 -6.11
CA TRP A 350 12.00 -8.82 -4.66
C TRP A 350 13.46 -9.17 -4.39
N THR A 351 14.01 -10.15 -5.13
CA THR A 351 15.44 -10.51 -5.01
C THR A 351 16.33 -9.36 -5.46
N GLN A 352 16.00 -8.66 -6.55
CA GLN A 352 16.76 -7.50 -7.01
C GLN A 352 16.75 -6.35 -5.97
N LEU A 353 15.61 -6.06 -5.34
CA LEU A 353 15.52 -5.07 -4.26
C LEU A 353 16.37 -5.44 -3.03
N LYS A 354 16.49 -6.73 -2.70
CA LYS A 354 17.44 -7.19 -1.65
C LYS A 354 18.90 -6.98 -2.07
N ARG A 355 19.23 -7.03 -3.36
CA ARG A 355 20.58 -6.68 -3.84
C ARG A 355 20.83 -5.18 -3.74
N VAL A 356 19.85 -4.35 -4.15
CA VAL A 356 19.88 -2.88 -4.00
C VAL A 356 20.16 -2.48 -2.56
N LEU A 357 19.52 -3.15 -1.59
CA LEU A 357 19.74 -2.91 -0.15
C LEU A 357 21.22 -2.94 0.23
N ALA A 358 21.93 -3.99 -0.20
CA ALA A 358 23.34 -4.17 0.09
C ALA A 358 24.21 -3.16 -0.67
N GLU A 359 24.01 -3.04 -1.99
CA GLU A 359 24.77 -2.13 -2.85
C GLU A 359 24.72 -0.68 -2.36
N GLU A 360 23.54 -0.23 -1.96
CA GLU A 360 23.28 1.13 -1.47
C GLU A 360 23.65 1.32 0.00
N GLY A 361 24.05 0.23 0.67
CA GLY A 361 24.48 0.24 2.06
C GLY A 361 23.39 0.66 3.04
N LEU A 362 22.11 0.37 2.76
CA LEU A 362 20.98 0.86 3.56
C LEU A 362 21.05 0.42 5.04
N VAL A 363 21.70 -0.71 5.34
CA VAL A 363 22.09 -1.09 6.72
C VAL A 363 23.54 -0.70 7.00
N ALA A 364 24.46 -0.98 6.09
CA ALA A 364 25.89 -0.79 6.26
C ALA A 364 26.30 0.64 6.66
N ILE A 365 25.60 1.67 6.15
CA ILE A 365 25.84 3.08 6.51
C ILE A 365 25.73 3.29 8.03
N GLY A 366 24.77 2.64 8.69
CA GLY A 366 24.56 2.73 10.14
C GLY A 366 25.73 2.18 10.98
N TYR A 367 26.65 1.42 10.36
CA TYR A 367 27.77 0.74 11.01
C TYR A 367 29.14 1.10 10.42
N ASP A 368 29.19 2.03 9.46
CA ASP A 368 30.43 2.48 8.83
C ASP A 368 31.36 3.12 9.87
N LYS A 369 32.49 2.47 10.14
CA LYS A 369 33.47 2.90 11.14
C LYS A 369 34.28 4.13 10.72
N THR A 370 34.22 4.52 9.44
CA THR A 370 34.97 5.66 8.91
C THR A 370 34.24 7.00 9.09
N ARG A 371 32.98 6.97 9.53
CA ARG A 371 32.12 8.15 9.70
C ARG A 371 31.64 8.27 11.14
N ASP A 372 31.45 9.50 11.61
CA ASP A 372 30.92 9.74 12.95
C ASP A 372 29.51 9.13 13.09
N PRO A 373 29.23 8.33 14.14
CA PRO A 373 27.92 7.71 14.34
C PRO A 373 26.74 8.67 14.31
N VAL A 374 26.93 9.93 14.74
CA VAL A 374 25.89 10.97 14.68
C VAL A 374 25.45 11.19 13.23
N TYR A 375 26.40 11.45 12.33
CA TYR A 375 26.08 11.82 10.95
C TYR A 375 25.72 10.60 10.09
N ARG A 376 26.33 9.44 10.33
CA ARG A 376 26.00 8.23 9.56
C ARG A 376 24.57 7.74 9.84
N ARG A 377 24.05 7.89 11.08
CA ARG A 377 22.64 7.54 11.39
C ARG A 377 21.64 8.51 10.79
N VAL A 378 21.96 9.81 10.77
CA VAL A 378 21.13 10.80 10.06
C VAL A 378 21.14 10.54 8.56
N HIS A 379 22.31 10.26 7.96
CA HIS A 379 22.42 9.87 6.55
C HIS A 379 21.61 8.61 6.24
N GLN A 380 21.79 7.55 7.01
CA GLN A 380 21.02 6.32 6.83
C GLN A 380 19.52 6.60 6.89
N THR A 381 19.05 7.32 7.91
CA THR A 381 17.63 7.60 8.10
C THR A 381 17.05 8.44 6.95
N ALA A 382 17.79 9.42 6.44
CA ALA A 382 17.39 10.17 5.25
C ALA A 382 17.25 9.27 4.01
N LYS A 383 18.22 8.37 3.80
CA LYS A 383 18.19 7.40 2.69
C LYS A 383 17.00 6.44 2.81
N LEU A 384 16.69 6.00 4.03
CA LEU A 384 15.54 5.14 4.34
C LEU A 384 14.20 5.83 4.11
N MET A 385 14.06 7.09 4.52
CA MET A 385 12.85 7.88 4.28
C MET A 385 12.51 7.95 2.78
N MET A 386 13.52 8.09 1.91
CA MET A 386 13.34 8.09 0.46
C MET A 386 13.05 6.69 -0.10
N PHE A 387 13.70 5.66 0.44
CA PHE A 387 13.59 4.28 -0.03
C PHE A 387 12.25 3.62 0.31
N CYS A 388 11.77 3.78 1.55
CA CYS A 388 10.60 3.04 2.05
C CYS A 388 9.39 3.05 1.10
N PRO A 389 8.96 4.20 0.53
CA PRO A 389 7.80 4.26 -0.37
C PRO A 389 7.98 3.54 -1.71
N ALA A 390 9.22 3.35 -2.16
CA ALA A 390 9.56 2.62 -3.39
C ALA A 390 9.96 1.16 -3.14
N SER A 391 10.10 0.75 -1.88
CA SER A 391 10.85 -0.45 -1.51
C SER A 391 10.15 -1.78 -1.81
N GLY A 392 8.90 -1.77 -2.27
CA GLY A 392 8.07 -2.99 -2.34
C GLY A 392 8.08 -3.75 -1.01
N MET A 393 8.05 -3.03 0.12
CA MET A 393 8.16 -3.55 1.49
C MET A 393 9.43 -4.35 1.85
N VAL A 394 10.48 -4.36 1.03
CA VAL A 394 11.83 -4.83 1.43
C VAL A 394 12.43 -3.96 2.56
N SER A 395 11.86 -2.77 2.80
CA SER A 395 12.14 -1.98 4.01
C SER A 395 11.82 -2.71 5.33
N CYS A 396 10.91 -3.70 5.35
CA CYS A 396 10.65 -4.52 6.53
C CYS A 396 11.83 -5.45 6.92
N PRO A 397 12.31 -6.36 6.04
CA PRO A 397 13.51 -7.15 6.34
C PRO A 397 14.71 -6.29 6.65
N LEU A 398 14.86 -5.14 5.98
CA LEU A 398 15.92 -4.18 6.29
C LEU A 398 15.85 -3.68 7.75
N ALA A 399 14.68 -3.26 8.22
CA ALA A 399 14.52 -2.78 9.59
C ALA A 399 14.94 -3.85 10.63
N MET A 400 14.53 -5.09 10.40
CA MET A 400 14.89 -6.23 11.25
C MET A 400 16.39 -6.59 11.12
N THR A 401 16.98 -6.41 9.95
CA THR A 401 18.42 -6.60 9.68
C THR A 401 19.26 -5.61 10.48
N ASP A 402 18.92 -4.31 10.44
CA ASP A 402 19.59 -3.30 11.26
C ASP A 402 19.35 -3.54 12.76
N GLY A 403 18.11 -3.85 13.15
CA GLY A 403 17.77 -4.15 14.54
C GLY A 403 18.51 -5.37 15.11
N ALA A 404 18.70 -6.41 14.31
CA ALA A 404 19.49 -7.59 14.68
C ALA A 404 20.97 -7.24 14.82
N ALA A 405 21.56 -6.54 13.83
CA ALA A 405 22.94 -6.08 13.90
C ALA A 405 23.19 -5.21 15.14
N LYS A 406 22.28 -4.29 15.45
CA LYS A 406 22.33 -3.46 16.66
C LYS A 406 22.29 -4.30 17.92
N THR A 407 21.39 -5.27 17.97
CA THR A 407 21.20 -6.14 19.13
C THR A 407 22.45 -6.96 19.40
N PHE A 408 23.04 -7.58 18.38
CA PHE A 408 24.25 -8.38 18.53
C PHE A 408 25.43 -7.54 19.04
N GLN A 409 25.57 -6.31 18.54
CA GLN A 409 26.58 -5.38 19.01
C GLN A 409 26.32 -4.93 20.45
N ALA A 410 25.08 -4.54 20.78
CA ALA A 410 24.73 -3.95 22.07
C ALA A 410 24.82 -4.93 23.24
N ILE A 411 24.52 -6.22 23.01
CA ILE A 411 24.61 -7.26 24.05
C ILE A 411 25.99 -7.95 24.07
N GLY A 412 26.92 -7.54 23.21
CA GLY A 412 28.26 -8.13 23.11
C GLY A 412 28.31 -9.50 22.41
N ALA A 413 27.20 -9.96 21.81
CA ALA A 413 27.12 -11.27 21.18
C ALA A 413 28.11 -11.45 20.01
N VAL A 414 28.47 -10.36 19.32
CA VAL A 414 29.51 -10.36 18.26
C VAL A 414 30.89 -10.77 18.77
N ASN A 415 31.14 -10.65 20.07
CA ASN A 415 32.42 -10.99 20.71
C ASN A 415 32.41 -12.39 21.34
N THR A 416 31.23 -12.92 21.67
CA THR A 416 31.09 -14.17 22.43
C THR A 416 30.55 -15.34 21.60
N HIS A 417 29.82 -15.08 20.51
CA HIS A 417 29.21 -16.12 19.68
C HIS A 417 29.66 -16.01 18.21
N PRO A 418 30.38 -17.01 17.67
CA PRO A 418 30.83 -17.00 16.27
C PRO A 418 29.70 -16.81 15.26
N GLU A 419 28.53 -17.40 15.51
CA GLU A 419 27.36 -17.27 14.63
C GLU A 419 26.80 -15.84 14.61
N ALA A 420 26.78 -15.15 15.76
CA ALA A 420 26.32 -13.77 15.84
C ALA A 420 27.34 -12.81 15.19
N LYS A 421 28.64 -13.12 15.27
CA LYS A 421 29.69 -12.39 14.56
C LYS A 421 29.54 -12.52 13.05
N GLU A 422 29.41 -13.75 12.54
CA GLU A 422 29.17 -13.99 11.10
C GLU A 422 27.90 -13.28 10.63
N ALA A 423 26.80 -13.41 11.38
CA ALA A 423 25.55 -12.73 11.07
C ALA A 423 25.75 -11.22 11.02
N PHE A 424 26.39 -10.60 12.02
CA PHE A 424 26.66 -9.16 12.02
C PHE A 424 27.46 -8.71 10.78
N GLU A 425 28.52 -9.43 10.41
CA GLU A 425 29.36 -9.12 9.25
C GLU A 425 28.56 -9.21 7.94
N ARG A 426 27.69 -10.21 7.78
CA ARG A 426 26.86 -10.38 6.58
C ARG A 426 25.67 -9.44 6.53
N LEU A 427 25.00 -9.18 7.65
CA LEU A 427 23.87 -8.23 7.75
C LEU A 427 24.32 -6.78 7.46
N THR A 428 25.60 -6.47 7.71
CA THR A 428 26.18 -5.13 7.46
C THR A 428 27.04 -5.07 6.19
N SER A 429 27.02 -6.12 5.36
CA SER A 429 27.79 -6.18 4.12
C SER A 429 27.15 -5.33 3.02
N LYS A 430 28.01 -4.66 2.22
CA LYS A 430 27.60 -3.99 0.98
C LYS A 430 27.66 -4.89 -0.26
N ASN A 431 28.19 -6.11 -0.13
CA ASN A 431 28.30 -7.04 -1.23
C ASN A 431 27.01 -7.88 -1.34
N PRO A 432 26.20 -7.71 -2.40
CA PRO A 432 24.91 -8.39 -2.54
C PRO A 432 25.01 -9.91 -2.66
N ASN A 433 26.20 -10.44 -2.97
CA ASN A 433 26.41 -11.89 -3.10
C ASN A 433 26.66 -12.59 -1.75
N VAL A 434 26.90 -11.83 -0.68
CA VAL A 434 27.15 -12.38 0.67
C VAL A 434 26.26 -11.75 1.74
N SER A 435 25.56 -10.65 1.41
CA SER A 435 24.71 -9.92 2.34
C SER A 435 23.55 -10.79 2.82
N TRP A 436 23.28 -10.72 4.12
CA TRP A 436 22.14 -11.39 4.73
C TRP A 436 21.05 -10.41 5.15
N THR A 437 19.87 -10.96 5.38
CA THR A 437 18.74 -10.29 6.03
C THR A 437 18.31 -11.06 7.28
N SER A 438 17.68 -10.36 8.23
CA SER A 438 17.16 -10.96 9.47
C SER A 438 15.64 -10.87 9.57
N GLY A 439 15.02 -11.89 10.16
CA GLY A 439 13.65 -11.86 10.69
C GLY A 439 13.59 -11.53 12.19
N GLN A 440 12.37 -11.24 12.67
CA GLN A 440 12.03 -10.99 14.08
C GLN A 440 10.79 -11.81 14.47
N TRP A 441 10.93 -12.84 15.30
CA TRP A 441 9.83 -13.75 15.61
C TRP A 441 9.39 -13.65 17.08
N MET A 442 8.59 -12.63 17.38
CA MET A 442 8.12 -12.38 18.75
C MET A 442 6.65 -12.74 18.94
N THR A 443 5.79 -12.40 17.99
CA THR A 443 4.33 -12.50 18.13
C THR A 443 3.85 -13.94 18.05
N GLU A 444 3.01 -14.33 19.01
CA GLU A 444 2.34 -15.63 19.07
C GLU A 444 0.83 -15.46 19.16
N LYS A 445 0.07 -16.57 19.09
CA LYS A 445 -1.40 -16.56 19.02
C LYS A 445 -2.04 -15.82 20.20
N ARG A 446 -1.48 -15.97 21.40
CA ARG A 446 -1.97 -15.34 22.63
C ARG A 446 -1.71 -13.83 22.68
N GLY A 447 -0.77 -13.32 21.89
CA GLY A 447 -0.44 -11.89 21.90
C GLY A 447 0.93 -11.55 21.30
N GLY A 448 1.03 -10.33 20.78
CA GLY A 448 2.29 -9.69 20.38
C GLY A 448 2.70 -8.50 21.25
N SER A 449 1.74 -7.80 21.85
CA SER A 449 2.02 -6.66 22.74
C SER A 449 2.53 -7.10 24.11
N ASP A 450 1.94 -8.15 24.68
CA ASP A 450 2.41 -8.80 25.90
C ASP A 450 3.12 -10.12 25.57
N VAL A 451 4.35 -10.01 25.07
CA VAL A 451 5.17 -11.20 24.77
C VAL A 451 5.47 -12.00 26.04
N GLY A 452 5.55 -11.33 27.20
CA GLY A 452 5.81 -11.96 28.49
C GLY A 452 4.73 -12.96 28.89
N GLY A 453 3.46 -12.58 28.77
CA GLY A 453 2.31 -13.45 29.04
C GLY A 453 1.92 -14.37 27.89
N ALA A 454 2.22 -13.98 26.64
CA ALA A 454 1.75 -14.70 25.45
C ALA A 454 2.69 -15.78 24.92
N CYS A 455 4.01 -15.62 25.06
CA CYS A 455 4.99 -16.52 24.45
C CYS A 455 4.90 -17.93 25.05
N ASP A 456 4.71 -18.92 24.18
CA ASP A 456 4.55 -20.35 24.44
C ASP A 456 5.51 -21.18 23.56
N THR A 457 6.62 -20.56 23.14
CA THR A 457 7.74 -21.27 22.51
C THR A 457 8.74 -21.68 23.60
N TYR A 458 9.15 -22.94 23.57
CA TYR A 458 10.05 -23.56 24.55
C TYR A 458 11.39 -23.92 23.92
N ALA A 459 12.46 -23.78 24.70
CA ALA A 459 13.83 -24.06 24.33
C ALA A 459 14.40 -25.19 25.21
N VAL A 460 14.64 -26.34 24.60
CA VAL A 460 15.27 -27.50 25.27
C VAL A 460 16.76 -27.47 25.01
N HIS A 461 17.57 -27.55 26.06
CA HIS A 461 19.04 -27.52 25.95
C HIS A 461 19.56 -28.72 25.14
N GLU A 462 20.49 -28.47 24.22
CA GLU A 462 21.16 -29.52 23.44
C GLU A 462 22.65 -29.62 23.82
N GLU A 463 23.44 -28.58 23.56
CA GLU A 463 24.87 -28.56 23.88
C GLU A 463 25.40 -27.12 23.93
N GLY A 464 26.21 -26.78 24.95
CA GLY A 464 26.75 -25.42 25.10
C GLY A 464 25.62 -24.37 25.13
N ASP A 465 25.69 -23.38 24.25
CA ASP A 465 24.63 -22.37 24.05
C ASP A 465 23.57 -22.78 23.00
N THR A 466 23.59 -24.03 22.54
CA THR A 466 22.65 -24.55 21.53
C THR A 466 21.41 -25.16 22.18
N TYR A 467 20.25 -24.81 21.62
CA TYR A 467 18.93 -25.27 22.05
C TYR A 467 18.08 -25.73 20.86
N ARG A 468 17.08 -26.57 21.16
CA ARG A 468 16.00 -26.97 20.26
C ARG A 468 14.74 -26.18 20.62
N LEU A 469 14.24 -25.37 19.68
CA LEU A 469 13.04 -24.59 19.88
C LEU A 469 11.80 -25.31 19.34
N ASN A 470 10.75 -25.33 20.16
CA ASN A 470 9.45 -25.89 19.82
C ASN A 470 8.36 -24.86 20.14
N GLY A 471 7.52 -24.50 19.19
CA GLY A 471 6.49 -23.48 19.39
C GLY A 471 5.84 -22.99 18.11
N TYR A 472 5.02 -21.96 18.21
CA TYR A 472 4.26 -21.43 17.08
C TYR A 472 4.40 -19.92 16.97
N LYS A 473 5.04 -19.43 15.91
CA LYS A 473 5.17 -18.01 15.62
C LYS A 473 4.03 -17.56 14.71
N TRP A 474 3.22 -16.64 15.22
CA TRP A 474 1.94 -16.28 14.62
C TRP A 474 2.06 -15.22 13.53
N PHE A 475 3.05 -14.34 13.63
CA PHE A 475 3.43 -13.40 12.58
C PHE A 475 4.95 -13.39 12.45
N SER A 476 5.43 -14.00 11.37
CA SER A 476 6.85 -14.02 11.00
C SER A 476 7.00 -13.40 9.63
N SER A 477 7.49 -12.16 9.57
CA SER A 477 7.79 -11.46 8.31
C SER A 477 9.18 -11.83 7.79
N ALA A 478 9.37 -11.67 6.49
CA ALA A 478 10.62 -11.93 5.78
C ALA A 478 11.16 -13.35 6.03
N ILE A 479 10.31 -14.35 5.81
CA ILE A 479 10.70 -15.77 5.98
C ILE A 479 11.67 -16.27 4.89
N ASP A 480 11.99 -15.40 3.91
CA ASP A 480 13.09 -15.54 2.97
C ASP A 480 14.44 -15.02 3.52
N ALA A 481 14.48 -14.57 4.77
CA ALA A 481 15.70 -14.14 5.45
C ALA A 481 16.68 -15.31 5.70
N ASP A 482 17.91 -14.95 6.03
CA ASP A 482 18.99 -15.91 6.28
C ASP A 482 19.04 -16.31 7.76
N VAL A 483 18.76 -15.34 8.63
CA VAL A 483 18.70 -15.51 10.09
C VAL A 483 17.42 -14.93 10.66
N ALA A 484 17.07 -15.33 11.89
CA ALA A 484 16.04 -14.67 12.67
C ALA A 484 16.43 -14.59 14.14
N VAL A 485 15.92 -13.55 14.80
CA VAL A 485 15.99 -13.40 16.25
C VAL A 485 14.61 -13.72 16.84
N THR A 486 14.57 -14.59 17.84
CA THR A 486 13.32 -15.00 18.51
C THR A 486 13.49 -15.01 20.03
N VAL A 487 12.37 -14.99 20.74
CA VAL A 487 12.33 -15.33 22.16
C VAL A 487 11.69 -16.71 22.38
N ALA A 488 12.18 -17.40 23.41
CA ALA A 488 11.64 -18.66 23.89
C ALA A 488 11.92 -18.83 25.39
N ARG A 489 11.17 -19.72 26.05
CA ARG A 489 11.35 -20.09 27.46
C ARG A 489 12.30 -21.27 27.57
N ILE A 490 13.37 -21.12 28.33
CA ILE A 490 14.27 -22.24 28.60
C ILE A 490 13.56 -23.25 29.50
N VAL A 491 13.59 -24.51 29.09
CA VAL A 491 13.09 -25.65 29.86
C VAL A 491 14.23 -26.15 30.75
N ASP A 492 13.98 -26.27 32.05
CA ASP A 492 14.94 -26.83 33.01
C ASP A 492 15.00 -28.35 32.95
N LYS A 493 15.85 -28.96 33.79
CA LYS A 493 16.08 -30.42 33.79
C LYS A 493 14.85 -31.19 34.25
N GLU A 494 13.97 -30.54 35.00
CA GLU A 494 12.71 -31.08 35.51
C GLU A 494 11.55 -30.88 34.53
N GLY A 495 11.80 -30.30 33.34
CA GLY A 495 10.81 -30.07 32.31
C GLY A 495 9.94 -28.84 32.55
N LYS A 496 10.33 -27.93 33.46
CA LYS A 496 9.58 -26.72 33.79
C LYS A 496 10.18 -25.50 33.11
N ALA A 497 9.36 -24.48 32.93
CA ALA A 497 9.75 -23.19 32.36
C ALA A 497 9.22 -22.05 33.23
N VAL A 498 9.97 -20.96 33.30
CA VAL A 498 9.55 -19.77 34.06
C VAL A 498 8.52 -18.97 33.25
N GLU A 499 7.40 -18.63 33.87
CA GLU A 499 6.36 -17.80 33.27
C GLU A 499 6.73 -16.30 33.23
N GLY A 500 5.97 -15.54 32.43
CA GLY A 500 6.16 -14.10 32.29
C GLY A 500 7.46 -13.70 31.58
N SER A 501 7.75 -12.40 31.56
CA SER A 501 8.91 -11.84 30.85
C SER A 501 10.26 -12.30 31.40
N LYS A 502 10.32 -12.69 32.69
CA LYS A 502 11.57 -13.15 33.35
C LYS A 502 12.01 -14.54 32.89
N GLY A 503 11.12 -15.33 32.30
CA GLY A 503 11.46 -16.65 31.76
C GLY A 503 11.91 -16.64 30.30
N LEU A 504 11.88 -15.49 29.63
CA LEU A 504 12.20 -15.38 28.22
C LEU A 504 13.67 -15.07 27.99
N SER A 505 14.27 -15.82 27.07
CA SER A 505 15.65 -15.66 26.60
C SER A 505 15.67 -15.40 25.09
N LEU A 506 16.72 -14.74 24.61
CA LEU A 506 16.88 -14.37 23.19
C LEU A 506 17.73 -15.40 22.46
N PHE A 507 17.26 -15.82 21.29
CA PHE A 507 17.90 -16.83 20.46
C PHE A 507 18.13 -16.32 19.03
N LEU A 508 19.27 -16.73 18.45
CA LEU A 508 19.60 -16.59 17.05
C LEU A 508 19.32 -17.90 16.31
N ILE A 509 18.63 -17.83 15.18
CA ILE A 509 18.32 -18.96 14.30
C ILE A 509 18.93 -18.70 12.93
N LYS A 510 19.64 -19.69 12.36
CA LYS A 510 19.86 -19.77 10.91
C LYS A 510 18.66 -20.48 10.28
N LEU A 511 17.98 -19.85 9.33
CA LEU A 511 16.72 -20.35 8.78
C LEU A 511 16.89 -21.63 7.96
N ARG A 512 18.03 -21.74 7.28
CA ARG A 512 18.39 -22.86 6.43
C ARG A 512 19.63 -23.56 6.96
N LYS A 513 19.65 -24.88 6.79
CA LYS A 513 20.81 -25.74 7.02
C LYS A 513 21.79 -25.62 5.86
N SER A 514 22.96 -26.24 5.98
CA SER A 514 24.01 -26.22 4.94
C SER A 514 23.59 -26.89 3.61
N ASP A 515 22.62 -27.80 3.65
CA ASP A 515 22.03 -28.47 2.48
C ASP A 515 20.90 -27.65 1.82
N GLY A 516 20.52 -26.50 2.40
CA GLY A 516 19.47 -25.61 1.89
C GLY A 516 18.08 -25.84 2.48
N ASP A 517 17.88 -26.95 3.20
CA ASP A 517 16.60 -27.29 3.84
C ASP A 517 16.33 -26.35 5.03
N LEU A 518 15.04 -26.16 5.35
CA LEU A 518 14.66 -25.38 6.53
C LEU A 518 15.14 -26.04 7.83
N ASN A 519 15.57 -25.21 8.77
CA ASN A 519 16.04 -25.63 10.09
C ASN A 519 14.86 -25.91 11.03
N GLY A 520 14.15 -27.03 10.85
CA GLY A 520 13.05 -27.43 11.75
C GLY A 520 11.84 -26.48 11.71
N VAL A 521 11.74 -25.65 10.67
CA VAL A 521 10.66 -24.69 10.48
C VAL A 521 9.70 -25.22 9.43
N GLN A 522 8.40 -25.21 9.73
CA GLN A 522 7.34 -25.43 8.76
C GLN A 522 6.54 -24.14 8.56
N MET A 523 6.35 -23.72 7.32
CA MET A 523 5.52 -22.59 6.95
C MET A 523 4.06 -23.05 6.87
N VAL A 524 3.25 -22.73 7.87
CA VAL A 524 1.86 -23.22 7.94
C VAL A 524 1.01 -22.58 6.85
N ARG A 525 1.10 -21.24 6.72
CA ARG A 525 0.47 -20.46 5.65
C ARG A 525 1.09 -19.07 5.55
N LEU A 526 0.91 -18.42 4.40
CA LEU A 526 1.09 -16.97 4.28
C LEU A 526 -0.14 -16.23 4.84
N LYS A 527 0.08 -15.02 5.34
CA LYS A 527 -0.99 -14.10 5.73
C LYS A 527 -1.55 -13.43 4.47
N ASP A 528 -2.87 -13.43 4.36
CA ASP A 528 -3.62 -12.51 3.48
C ASP A 528 -3.77 -11.17 4.20
N LYS A 529 -3.31 -10.08 3.59
CA LYS A 529 -3.07 -8.79 4.26
C LYS A 529 -3.68 -7.63 3.48
N MET A 530 -4.18 -6.64 4.23
CA MET A 530 -4.68 -5.37 3.68
C MET A 530 -3.64 -4.69 2.78
N GLY A 531 -2.44 -4.46 3.31
CA GLY A 531 -1.27 -3.97 2.58
C GLY A 531 -0.05 -4.82 2.91
N THR A 532 1.12 -4.34 2.51
CA THR A 532 2.40 -5.07 2.59
C THR A 532 2.39 -6.39 1.85
N ARG A 533 1.62 -6.49 0.76
CA ARG A 533 1.36 -7.76 0.06
C ARG A 533 2.62 -8.34 -0.57
N GLN A 534 3.54 -7.46 -0.97
CA GLN A 534 4.89 -7.79 -1.45
C GLN A 534 5.69 -8.66 -0.46
N LEU A 535 5.50 -8.43 0.85
CA LEU A 535 6.29 -9.04 1.92
C LEU A 535 5.77 -10.44 2.29
N PRO A 536 6.58 -11.51 2.22
CA PRO A 536 6.17 -12.82 2.71
C PRO A 536 6.11 -12.83 4.24
N THR A 537 4.88 -12.79 4.78
CA THR A 537 4.59 -12.96 6.21
C THR A 537 3.88 -14.28 6.42
N ALA A 538 4.45 -15.17 7.23
CA ALA A 538 3.87 -16.49 7.50
C ALA A 538 3.54 -16.72 8.98
N GLU A 539 2.76 -17.78 9.18
CA GLU A 539 2.71 -18.54 10.41
C GLU A 539 3.74 -19.65 10.36
N LEU A 540 4.56 -19.78 11.39
CA LEU A 540 5.63 -20.78 11.46
C LEU A 540 5.40 -21.73 12.63
N LEU A 541 5.44 -23.03 12.35
CA LEU A 541 5.60 -24.06 13.36
C LEU A 541 7.11 -24.33 13.51
N LEU A 542 7.59 -24.20 14.74
CA LEU A 542 8.95 -24.54 15.13
C LEU A 542 8.90 -25.92 15.77
N ASP A 543 9.58 -26.89 15.17
CA ASP A 543 9.67 -28.27 15.64
C ASP A 543 11.14 -28.71 15.59
N GLY A 544 11.79 -28.69 16.74
CA GLY A 544 13.20 -29.03 16.88
C GLY A 544 14.17 -28.06 16.18
N VAL A 545 13.79 -26.78 16.05
CA VAL A 545 14.62 -25.74 15.41
C VAL A 545 15.90 -25.56 16.21
N LYS A 546 17.06 -25.74 15.57
CA LYS A 546 18.36 -25.50 16.23
C LYS A 546 18.60 -24.00 16.34
N ALA A 547 18.86 -23.51 17.56
CA ALA A 547 19.05 -22.09 17.83
C ALA A 547 20.13 -21.85 18.88
N THR A 548 20.81 -20.71 18.78
CA THR A 548 21.88 -20.30 19.69
C THR A 548 21.36 -19.26 20.67
N LEU A 549 21.51 -19.53 21.98
CA LEU A 549 21.22 -18.58 23.05
C LEU A 549 22.24 -17.43 23.00
N ILE A 550 21.78 -16.20 22.82
CA ILE A 550 22.66 -15.02 22.67
C ILE A 550 22.50 -13.97 23.79
N SER A 551 21.49 -14.13 24.64
CA SER A 551 21.31 -13.29 25.84
C SER A 551 21.60 -14.07 27.10
N THR A 552 21.88 -13.36 28.21
CA THR A 552 21.73 -13.96 29.54
C THR A 552 20.33 -14.57 29.70
N PRO A 553 20.21 -15.79 30.27
CA PRO A 553 18.91 -16.41 30.55
C PRO A 553 17.95 -15.47 31.27
N GLY A 554 16.69 -15.41 30.81
CA GLY A 554 15.64 -14.58 31.40
C GLY A 554 15.74 -13.07 31.09
N ARG A 555 16.72 -12.66 30.26
CA ARG A 555 16.91 -11.26 29.84
C ARG A 555 16.51 -11.01 28.38
N GLY A 556 15.78 -11.92 27.75
CA GLY A 556 15.43 -11.86 26.32
C GLY A 556 14.68 -10.59 25.93
N ILE A 557 13.68 -10.17 26.73
CA ILE A 557 12.92 -8.93 26.48
C ILE A 557 13.79 -7.67 26.60
N ALA A 558 14.73 -7.65 27.55
CA ALA A 558 15.66 -6.53 27.68
C ALA A 558 16.62 -6.46 26.50
N SER A 559 17.15 -7.61 26.07
CA SER A 559 18.08 -7.70 24.93
C SER A 559 17.44 -7.30 23.61
N VAL A 560 16.23 -7.80 23.31
CA VAL A 560 15.50 -7.50 22.06
C VAL A 560 15.01 -6.05 21.99
N SER A 561 14.97 -5.32 23.12
CA SER A 561 14.58 -3.90 23.10
C SER A 561 15.46 -3.02 22.20
N ASN A 562 16.73 -3.41 22.00
CA ASN A 562 17.62 -2.74 21.05
C ASN A 562 17.08 -2.84 19.61
N MET A 563 16.64 -4.04 19.23
CA MET A 563 16.00 -4.31 17.94
C MET A 563 14.73 -3.48 17.79
N LEU A 564 13.85 -3.51 18.80
CA LEU A 564 12.59 -2.74 18.80
C LEU A 564 12.83 -1.24 18.59
N ASN A 565 13.84 -0.65 19.24
CA ASN A 565 14.11 0.77 19.11
C ASN A 565 14.57 1.14 17.68
N VAL A 566 15.40 0.29 17.05
CA VAL A 566 15.85 0.50 15.67
C VAL A 566 14.69 0.30 14.68
N THR A 567 13.89 -0.75 14.85
CA THR A 567 12.73 -1.02 13.97
C THR A 567 11.64 0.05 14.11
N ARG A 568 11.46 0.61 15.32
CA ARG A 568 10.58 1.78 15.55
C ARG A 568 11.07 3.04 14.80
N LEU A 569 12.37 3.29 14.74
CA LEU A 569 12.93 4.38 13.94
C LEU A 569 12.72 4.14 12.43
N HIS A 570 12.92 2.91 11.95
CA HIS A 570 12.62 2.54 10.56
C HIS A 570 11.14 2.70 10.23
N ASN A 571 10.25 2.29 11.13
CA ASN A 571 8.81 2.50 10.97
C ASN A 571 8.48 3.99 10.83
N ALA A 572 9.09 4.85 11.66
CA ALA A 572 8.90 6.28 11.55
C ALA A 572 9.41 6.81 10.20
N ALA A 573 10.57 6.34 9.72
CA ALA A 573 11.09 6.67 8.40
C ALA A 573 10.11 6.25 7.28
N ALA A 574 9.51 5.06 7.38
CA ALA A 574 8.48 4.61 6.44
C ALA A 574 7.24 5.52 6.48
N SER A 575 6.74 5.82 7.68
CA SER A 575 5.56 6.70 7.87
C SER A 575 5.78 8.08 7.23
N VAL A 576 6.94 8.70 7.48
CA VAL A 576 7.31 10.00 6.92
C VAL A 576 7.56 9.92 5.41
N GLY A 577 8.20 8.85 4.95
CA GLY A 577 8.39 8.58 3.53
C GLY A 577 7.07 8.50 2.77
N TYR A 578 6.08 7.74 3.28
CA TYR A 578 4.77 7.62 2.63
C TYR A 578 4.03 8.97 2.58
N MET A 579 4.07 9.74 3.67
CA MET A 579 3.51 11.10 3.69
C MET A 579 4.17 12.00 2.65
N ARG A 580 5.51 11.98 2.56
CA ARG A 580 6.23 12.76 1.54
C ARG A 580 5.92 12.30 0.13
N ARG A 581 5.81 10.98 -0.11
CA ARG A 581 5.49 10.40 -1.42
C ARG A 581 4.14 10.89 -1.94
N ILE A 582 3.08 10.77 -1.14
CA ILE A 582 1.75 11.18 -1.59
C ILE A 582 1.69 12.69 -1.83
N MET A 583 2.36 13.50 -0.99
CA MET A 583 2.44 14.95 -1.17
C MET A 583 3.18 15.36 -2.44
N SER A 584 4.28 14.67 -2.79
CA SER A 584 5.02 14.92 -4.02
C SER A 584 4.15 14.63 -5.26
N LEU A 585 3.51 13.46 -5.30
CA LEU A 585 2.64 13.06 -6.41
C LEU A 585 1.40 13.98 -6.52
N ALA A 586 0.75 14.30 -5.41
CA ALA A 586 -0.44 15.16 -5.41
C ALA A 586 -0.08 16.59 -5.85
N ARG A 587 1.08 17.11 -5.43
CA ARG A 587 1.58 18.41 -5.88
C ARG A 587 1.84 18.42 -7.39
N ASP A 588 2.53 17.43 -7.93
CA ASP A 588 2.78 17.34 -9.37
C ASP A 588 1.45 17.22 -10.15
N TYR A 589 0.56 16.33 -9.73
CA TYR A 589 -0.76 16.15 -10.33
C TYR A 589 -1.59 17.42 -10.34
N SER A 590 -1.52 18.21 -9.27
CA SER A 590 -2.28 19.46 -9.16
C SER A 590 -1.90 20.50 -10.21
N SER A 591 -0.71 20.37 -10.80
CA SER A 591 -0.21 21.22 -11.90
C SER A 591 -0.64 20.74 -13.30
N ARG A 592 -1.25 19.56 -13.39
CA ARG A 592 -1.68 18.92 -14.65
C ARG A 592 -3.21 18.81 -14.75
N ARG A 593 -3.89 18.60 -13.62
CA ARG A 593 -5.33 18.37 -13.60
C ARG A 593 -6.11 19.68 -13.61
N SER A 594 -6.89 19.90 -14.68
CA SER A 594 -7.84 21.00 -14.79
C SER A 594 -9.22 20.62 -14.23
N VAL A 595 -9.79 21.49 -13.39
CA VAL A 595 -11.16 21.42 -12.89
C VAL A 595 -11.79 22.80 -12.94
N PHE A 596 -12.99 22.88 -13.52
CA PHE A 596 -13.70 24.15 -13.77
C PHE A 596 -12.82 25.22 -14.47
N GLY A 597 -12.05 24.80 -15.47
CA GLY A 597 -11.29 25.70 -16.35
C GLY A 597 -9.93 26.18 -15.81
N ARG A 598 -9.47 25.74 -14.64
CA ARG A 598 -8.12 26.02 -14.12
C ARG A 598 -7.49 24.82 -13.44
N LEU A 599 -6.17 24.84 -13.25
CA LEU A 599 -5.45 23.75 -12.61
C LEU A 599 -5.82 23.67 -11.12
N GLN A 600 -5.77 22.46 -10.53
CA GLN A 600 -6.03 22.26 -9.10
C GLN A 600 -5.15 23.17 -8.22
N LYS A 601 -3.87 23.36 -8.60
CA LYS A 601 -2.94 24.26 -7.89
C LYS A 601 -3.40 25.73 -7.83
N ASP A 602 -4.33 26.15 -8.69
CA ASP A 602 -4.84 27.52 -8.75
C ASP A 602 -6.13 27.70 -7.92
N TRP A 603 -6.65 26.61 -7.32
CA TRP A 603 -7.81 26.66 -6.43
C TRP A 603 -7.37 26.88 -4.97
N PRO A 604 -7.76 28.00 -4.33
CA PRO A 604 -7.32 28.31 -2.97
C PRO A 604 -7.69 27.25 -1.93
N LEU A 605 -8.84 26.56 -2.10
CA LEU A 605 -9.25 25.48 -1.21
C LEU A 605 -8.28 24.30 -1.29
N HIS A 606 -7.93 23.85 -2.51
CA HIS A 606 -6.99 22.75 -2.72
C HIS A 606 -5.60 23.09 -2.15
N VAL A 607 -5.11 24.30 -2.41
CA VAL A 607 -3.82 24.77 -1.86
C VAL A 607 -3.85 24.85 -0.34
N ARG A 608 -4.97 25.25 0.27
CA ARG A 608 -5.12 25.27 1.73
C ARG A 608 -5.02 23.87 2.33
N THR A 609 -5.76 22.91 1.79
CA THR A 609 -5.68 21.50 2.20
C THR A 609 -4.24 21.00 2.11
N MET A 610 -3.60 21.15 0.94
CA MET A 610 -2.22 20.71 0.71
C MET A 610 -1.21 21.39 1.64
N ALA A 611 -1.41 22.67 1.96
CA ALA A 611 -0.54 23.39 2.89
C ALA A 611 -0.65 22.85 4.33
N ASP A 612 -1.85 22.50 4.79
CA ASP A 612 -2.06 21.96 6.13
C ASP A 612 -1.45 20.56 6.30
N LEU A 613 -1.53 19.73 5.25
CA LEU A 613 -0.84 18.43 5.20
C LEU A 613 0.67 18.62 5.16
N GLU A 614 1.18 19.50 4.30
CA GLU A 614 2.62 19.75 4.15
C GLU A 614 3.25 20.22 5.47
N VAL A 615 2.56 21.09 6.24
CA VAL A 615 3.04 21.54 7.55
C VAL A 615 3.25 20.36 8.52
N GLU A 616 2.38 19.34 8.49
CA GLU A 616 2.55 18.11 9.27
C GLU A 616 3.74 17.27 8.78
N VAL A 617 3.90 17.12 7.46
CA VAL A 617 5.04 16.37 6.89
C VAL A 617 6.36 17.02 7.28
N ARG A 618 6.46 18.35 7.22
CA ARG A 618 7.66 19.10 7.63
C ARG A 618 8.03 18.85 9.10
N ALA A 619 7.04 18.93 9.99
CA ALA A 619 7.21 18.62 11.41
C ALA A 619 7.76 17.21 11.62
N CYS A 620 7.15 16.21 10.97
CA CYS A 620 7.56 14.81 11.12
C CYS A 620 8.93 14.52 10.51
N THR A 621 9.30 15.16 9.39
CA THR A 621 10.64 15.04 8.79
C THR A 621 11.73 15.54 9.75
N LEU A 622 11.55 16.73 10.34
CA LEU A 622 12.52 17.24 11.32
C LEU A 622 12.61 16.36 12.56
N PHE A 623 11.46 15.88 13.06
CA PHE A 623 11.42 15.03 14.24
C PHE A 623 12.12 13.69 13.98
N LEU A 624 11.89 13.07 12.83
CA LEU A 624 12.61 11.86 12.41
C LEU A 624 14.13 12.08 12.36
N LEU A 625 14.59 13.15 11.70
CA LEU A 625 16.03 13.41 11.55
C LEU A 625 16.68 13.73 12.90
N ASP A 626 16.03 14.50 13.77
CA ASP A 626 16.59 14.81 15.09
C ASP A 626 16.63 13.58 16.01
N VAL A 627 15.64 12.69 15.97
CA VAL A 627 15.73 11.40 16.69
C VAL A 627 16.87 10.55 16.12
N ALA A 628 17.09 10.53 14.81
CA ALA A 628 18.24 9.85 14.22
C ALA A 628 19.59 10.44 14.69
N ARG A 629 19.68 11.76 14.84
CA ARG A 629 20.84 12.46 15.41
C ARG A 629 21.07 12.05 16.87
N LEU A 630 20.01 11.99 17.68
CA LEU A 630 20.09 11.56 19.08
C LEU A 630 20.48 10.09 19.22
N VAL A 631 19.96 9.21 18.35
CA VAL A 631 20.38 7.80 18.28
C VAL A 631 21.86 7.74 17.93
N GLY A 632 22.31 8.44 16.89
CA GLY A 632 23.72 8.48 16.51
C GLY A 632 24.63 9.04 17.63
N LEU A 633 24.16 10.01 18.41
CA LEU A 633 24.87 10.50 19.60
C LEU A 633 25.01 9.41 20.67
N GLN A 634 23.93 8.67 20.94
CA GLN A 634 23.97 7.54 21.86
C GLN A 634 24.95 6.47 21.38
N GLU A 635 24.96 6.16 20.08
CA GLU A 635 25.88 5.18 19.49
C GLU A 635 27.35 5.63 19.50
N SER A 636 27.58 6.93 19.45
CA SER A 636 28.94 7.50 19.55
C SER A 636 29.52 7.46 20.97
N GLY A 637 28.69 7.21 21.98
CA GLY A 637 29.06 7.33 23.39
C GLY A 637 29.22 8.79 23.87
N LYS A 638 28.84 9.77 23.05
CA LYS A 638 28.95 11.22 23.33
C LYS A 638 27.65 11.85 23.85
N ALA A 639 26.55 11.10 23.90
CA ALA A 639 25.28 11.61 24.42
C ALA A 639 25.42 12.00 25.90
N SER A 640 24.98 13.20 26.24
CA SER A 640 24.74 13.58 27.64
C SER A 640 23.66 12.71 28.26
N GLU A 641 23.60 12.67 29.60
CA GLU A 641 22.53 11.97 30.32
C GLU A 641 21.14 12.47 29.90
N GLU A 642 20.99 13.79 29.74
CA GLU A 642 19.74 14.40 29.27
C GLU A 642 19.37 13.93 27.86
N GLU A 643 20.32 13.86 26.92
CA GLU A 643 20.08 13.36 25.56
C GLU A 643 19.72 11.87 25.53
N ALA A 644 20.36 11.06 26.38
CA ALA A 644 20.07 9.64 26.51
C ALA A 644 18.64 9.39 27.06
N LEU A 645 18.19 10.19 28.03
CA LEU A 645 16.82 10.16 28.52
C LEU A 645 15.83 10.63 27.46
N THR A 646 16.17 11.72 26.76
CA THR A 646 15.32 12.28 25.70
C THR A 646 15.14 11.30 24.55
N VAL A 647 16.19 10.64 24.04
CA VAL A 647 16.04 9.66 22.94
C VAL A 647 15.22 8.44 23.34
N ARG A 648 15.36 7.99 24.60
CA ARG A 648 14.56 6.89 25.16
C ARG A 648 13.07 7.23 25.22
N LEU A 649 12.72 8.48 25.53
CA LEU A 649 11.35 8.98 25.47
C LEU A 649 10.86 9.16 24.03
N LEU A 650 11.67 9.80 23.18
CA LEU A 650 11.22 10.24 21.88
C LEU A 650 11.09 9.10 20.86
N THR A 651 11.85 8.01 20.99
CA THR A 651 11.77 6.87 20.07
C THR A 651 10.36 6.25 19.97
N PRO A 652 9.67 5.89 21.07
CA PRO A 652 8.27 5.45 21.00
C PRO A 652 7.33 6.58 20.58
N VAL A 653 7.60 7.84 20.95
CA VAL A 653 6.78 9.00 20.58
C VAL A 653 6.78 9.23 19.06
N ILE A 654 7.94 9.32 18.41
CA ILE A 654 8.02 9.55 16.96
C ILE A 654 7.32 8.43 16.19
N LYS A 655 7.55 7.17 16.58
CA LYS A 655 6.94 6.01 15.92
C LYS A 655 5.41 6.09 15.99
N ALA A 656 4.86 6.27 17.18
CA ALA A 656 3.42 6.30 17.40
C ALA A 656 2.76 7.56 16.82
N TYR A 657 3.41 8.72 16.95
CA TYR A 657 2.94 9.99 16.42
C TYR A 657 2.90 9.96 14.89
N ALA A 658 4.04 9.71 14.24
CA ALA A 658 4.14 9.66 12.78
C ALA A 658 3.20 8.59 12.20
N GLY A 659 3.16 7.38 12.76
CA GLY A 659 2.26 6.33 12.30
C GLY A 659 0.78 6.70 12.44
N LYS A 660 0.40 7.49 13.46
CA LYS A 660 -0.99 7.89 13.65
C LYS A 660 -1.44 9.03 12.73
N VAL A 661 -0.55 9.97 12.39
CA VAL A 661 -0.86 11.07 11.45
C VAL A 661 -0.75 10.63 9.99
N CYS A 662 0.05 9.60 9.70
CA CYS A 662 0.33 9.10 8.35
C CYS A 662 -0.93 8.68 7.59
N VAL A 663 -1.79 7.85 8.20
CA VAL A 663 -2.94 7.25 7.49
C VAL A 663 -3.97 8.31 7.06
N PRO A 664 -4.48 9.21 7.94
CA PRO A 664 -5.41 10.25 7.51
C PRO A 664 -4.78 11.20 6.47
N LEU A 665 -3.50 11.53 6.60
CA LEU A 665 -2.81 12.40 5.64
C LEU A 665 -2.75 11.76 4.25
N ILE A 666 -2.47 10.46 4.16
CA ILE A 666 -2.45 9.76 2.87
C ILE A 666 -3.86 9.59 2.33
N SER A 667 -4.88 9.39 3.18
CA SER A 667 -6.28 9.37 2.76
C SER A 667 -6.67 10.68 2.06
N GLU A 668 -6.36 11.84 2.66
CA GLU A 668 -6.55 13.16 2.03
C GLU A 668 -5.69 13.32 0.75
N GLY A 669 -4.47 12.78 0.78
CA GLY A 669 -3.56 12.82 -0.35
C GLY A 669 -4.06 12.04 -1.57
N ILE A 670 -4.66 10.85 -1.39
CA ILE A 670 -5.28 10.11 -2.50
C ILE A 670 -6.58 10.78 -2.98
N GLU A 671 -7.31 11.46 -2.10
CA GLU A 671 -8.51 12.23 -2.48
C GLU A 671 -8.20 13.39 -3.45
N CYS A 672 -6.97 13.94 -3.40
CA CYS A 672 -6.52 14.94 -4.36
C CYS A 672 -6.57 14.46 -5.83
N PHE A 673 -6.55 13.14 -6.06
CA PHE A 673 -6.66 12.51 -7.37
C PHE A 673 -8.10 12.14 -7.76
N GLY A 674 -9.06 12.31 -6.84
CA GLY A 674 -10.45 11.89 -7.00
C GLY A 674 -10.56 10.39 -7.28
N GLY A 675 -11.40 10.01 -8.24
CA GLY A 675 -11.59 8.60 -8.61
C GLY A 675 -10.28 7.87 -8.95
N MET A 676 -9.28 8.55 -9.53
CA MET A 676 -8.00 7.91 -9.86
C MET A 676 -7.20 7.52 -8.63
N GLY A 677 -7.32 8.26 -7.52
CA GLY A 677 -6.65 7.92 -6.26
C GLY A 677 -7.17 6.63 -5.64
N TYR A 678 -8.33 6.15 -6.08
CA TYR A 678 -8.95 4.92 -5.62
C TYR A 678 -8.68 3.72 -6.55
N MET A 679 -8.09 3.93 -7.73
CA MET A 679 -7.86 2.86 -8.71
C MET A 679 -6.50 2.19 -8.45
N GLU A 680 -6.51 0.88 -8.19
CA GLU A 680 -5.32 0.09 -7.84
C GLU A 680 -4.25 0.09 -8.93
N ASP A 681 -4.64 0.18 -10.21
CA ASP A 681 -3.73 0.19 -11.35
C ASP A 681 -2.83 1.45 -11.40
N THR A 682 -3.23 2.55 -10.75
CA THR A 682 -2.39 3.74 -10.57
C THR A 682 -1.25 3.56 -9.57
N GLY A 683 -1.35 2.57 -8.67
CA GLY A 683 -0.42 2.37 -7.55
C GLY A 683 -0.61 3.32 -6.37
N LEU A 684 -1.51 4.31 -6.43
CA LEU A 684 -1.79 5.23 -5.32
C LEU A 684 -2.43 4.53 -4.10
N PRO A 685 -3.42 3.61 -4.27
CA PRO A 685 -4.02 2.91 -3.12
C PRO A 685 -3.02 2.08 -2.31
N THR A 686 -1.97 1.55 -2.96
CA THR A 686 -0.89 0.82 -2.28
C THR A 686 -0.27 1.65 -1.16
N ILE A 687 -0.07 2.96 -1.38
CA ILE A 687 0.52 3.85 -0.37
C ILE A 687 -0.36 3.92 0.89
N LEU A 688 -1.69 3.98 0.72
CA LEU A 688 -2.63 3.99 1.85
C LEU A 688 -2.68 2.63 2.56
N ARG A 689 -2.78 1.54 1.80
CA ARG A 689 -2.82 0.17 2.33
C ARG A 689 -1.55 -0.16 3.12
N ASP A 690 -0.39 0.22 2.61
CA ASP A 690 0.90 -0.01 3.25
C ASP A 690 1.09 0.91 4.46
N ALA A 691 0.69 2.17 4.39
CA ALA A 691 0.78 3.10 5.53
C ALA A 691 0.00 2.62 6.76
N GLN A 692 -1.12 1.92 6.56
CA GLN A 692 -1.94 1.38 7.65
C GLN A 692 -1.21 0.36 8.54
N VAL A 693 -0.13 -0.27 8.07
CA VAL A 693 0.68 -1.17 8.90
C VAL A 693 1.49 -0.42 9.96
N THR A 694 1.88 0.83 9.69
CA THR A 694 2.81 1.60 10.52
C THR A 694 2.29 1.96 11.92
N PRO A 695 0.99 2.24 12.15
CA PRO A 695 0.46 2.37 13.51
C PRO A 695 0.25 1.03 14.24
N ILE A 696 0.48 -0.12 13.58
CA ILE A 696 0.18 -1.46 14.11
C ILE A 696 1.45 -2.20 14.56
N TRP A 697 2.35 -2.51 13.63
CA TRP A 697 3.55 -3.33 13.92
C TRP A 697 4.56 -2.59 14.81
N GLU A 698 5.46 -3.31 15.48
CA GLU A 698 6.45 -2.73 16.42
C GLU A 698 5.85 -1.87 17.55
N GLY A 699 4.62 -2.19 17.94
CA GLY A 699 3.85 -1.56 19.00
C GLY A 699 2.75 -0.65 18.46
N THR A 700 1.50 -0.93 18.85
CA THR A 700 0.36 -0.08 18.50
C THR A 700 0.47 1.29 19.17
N THR A 701 -0.31 2.28 18.71
CA THR A 701 -0.31 3.62 19.32
C THR A 701 -0.53 3.56 20.84
N ASN A 702 -1.46 2.72 21.32
CA ASN A 702 -1.74 2.62 22.75
C ASN A 702 -0.59 1.91 23.50
N VAL A 703 -0.04 0.83 22.94
CA VAL A 703 1.10 0.11 23.55
C VAL A 703 2.31 1.01 23.70
N LEU A 704 2.63 1.83 22.69
CA LEU A 704 3.72 2.80 22.77
C LEU A 704 3.40 3.99 23.68
N SER A 705 2.12 4.33 23.85
CA SER A 705 1.69 5.31 24.86
C SER A 705 1.93 4.79 26.28
N LEU A 706 1.69 3.50 26.52
CA LEU A 706 2.05 2.86 27.78
C LEU A 706 3.57 2.74 27.97
N ASP A 707 4.33 2.53 26.88
CA ASP A 707 5.79 2.54 26.93
C ASP A 707 6.32 3.94 27.33
N VAL A 708 5.70 5.01 26.85
CA VAL A 708 6.00 6.37 27.31
C VAL A 708 5.77 6.51 28.82
N LEU A 709 4.63 6.04 29.34
CA LEU A 709 4.39 6.06 30.79
C LEU A 709 5.42 5.22 31.57
N ARG A 710 5.82 4.05 31.05
CA ARG A 710 6.88 3.23 31.64
C ARG A 710 8.22 3.97 31.70
N VAL A 711 8.56 4.74 30.66
CA VAL A 711 9.77 5.57 30.64
C VAL A 711 9.67 6.70 31.67
N LEU A 712 8.52 7.37 31.77
CA LEU A 712 8.28 8.46 32.71
C LEU A 712 8.20 8.01 34.18
N GLY A 713 7.71 6.80 34.44
CA GLY A 713 7.62 6.21 35.78
C GLY A 713 8.94 5.61 36.30
N GLY A 714 10.04 5.79 35.57
CA GLY A 714 11.38 5.42 36.02
C GLY A 714 11.91 6.32 37.16
N ARG A 715 13.13 6.05 37.62
CA ARG A 715 13.79 6.86 38.66
C ARG A 715 14.37 8.18 38.13
N ASP A 716 14.58 8.26 36.82
CA ASP A 716 15.27 9.38 36.17
C ASP A 716 14.29 10.53 35.86
N ASN A 717 14.76 11.78 35.91
CA ASN A 717 13.93 12.95 35.61
C ASN A 717 13.76 13.19 34.09
N VAL A 718 13.07 12.26 33.42
CA VAL A 718 12.85 12.29 31.97
C VAL A 718 12.04 13.53 31.54
N VAL A 719 11.05 13.94 32.32
CA VAL A 719 10.24 15.15 32.04
C VAL A 719 11.10 16.41 32.07
N GLY A 720 12.02 16.49 33.02
CA GLY A 720 13.00 17.56 33.13
C GLY A 720 13.94 17.58 31.93
N ALA A 721 14.47 16.42 31.52
CA ALA A 721 15.32 16.30 30.34
C ALA A 721 14.59 16.78 29.07
N PHE A 722 13.37 16.28 28.81
CA PHE A 722 12.53 16.71 27.69
C PHE A 722 12.27 18.22 27.70
N SER A 723 11.88 18.77 28.85
CA SER A 723 11.57 20.20 28.99
C SER A 723 12.80 21.08 28.72
N LYS A 724 13.98 20.66 29.20
CA LYS A 724 15.25 21.34 28.91
C LYS A 724 15.61 21.27 27.44
N THR A 725 15.49 20.11 26.81
CA THR A 725 15.75 19.95 25.37
C THR A 725 14.84 20.88 24.55
N VAL A 726 13.53 20.86 24.79
CA VAL A 726 12.57 21.72 24.09
C VAL A 726 12.87 23.20 24.32
N THR A 727 13.13 23.60 25.57
CA THR A 727 13.46 24.99 25.91
C THR A 727 14.75 25.44 25.22
N SER A 728 15.75 24.57 25.14
CA SER A 728 17.01 24.85 24.44
C SER A 728 16.79 25.12 22.96
N LEU A 729 15.98 24.31 22.29
CA LEU A 729 15.65 24.45 20.86
C LEU A 729 15.00 25.81 20.53
N VAL A 730 14.16 26.34 21.42
CA VAL A 730 13.43 27.60 21.16
C VAL A 730 14.02 28.82 21.88
N LYS A 731 15.09 28.65 22.68
CA LYS A 731 15.67 29.71 23.52
C LYS A 731 15.99 30.97 22.72
N ASN A 732 16.66 30.83 21.58
CA ASN A 732 17.04 31.97 20.75
C ASN A 732 15.86 32.55 19.97
N ALA A 733 14.88 31.71 19.62
CA ALA A 733 13.66 32.11 18.93
C ALA A 733 12.78 33.05 19.77
N THR A 734 12.83 32.97 21.11
CA THR A 734 12.11 33.92 21.99
C THR A 734 12.60 35.36 21.86
N LYS A 735 13.84 35.57 21.40
CA LYS A 735 14.48 36.89 21.30
C LYS A 735 14.53 37.44 19.88
N THR A 736 13.93 36.74 18.93
CA THR A 736 13.95 37.14 17.52
C THR A 736 13.04 38.35 17.26
N LYS A 737 13.40 39.16 16.27
CA LYS A 737 12.55 40.28 15.80
C LYS A 737 11.37 39.80 14.94
N ASN A 738 11.38 38.56 14.47
CA ASN A 738 10.30 38.00 13.68
C ASN A 738 9.13 37.60 14.59
N ALA A 739 8.06 38.39 14.57
CA ALA A 739 6.89 38.18 15.44
C ALA A 739 6.26 36.77 15.32
N LYS A 740 6.27 36.16 14.14
CA LYS A 740 5.72 34.82 13.92
C LYS A 740 6.57 33.74 14.60
N VAL A 741 7.89 33.85 14.48
CA VAL A 741 8.83 32.91 15.12
C VAL A 741 8.79 33.08 16.65
N ALA A 742 8.74 34.32 17.15
CA ALA A 742 8.59 34.60 18.57
C ALA A 742 7.30 34.03 19.15
N ALA A 743 6.16 34.21 18.45
CA ALA A 743 4.88 33.64 18.87
C ALA A 743 4.90 32.10 18.88
N SER A 744 5.57 31.48 17.90
CA SER A 744 5.75 30.02 17.85
C SER A 744 6.55 29.51 19.06
N ALA A 745 7.67 30.18 19.37
CA ALA A 745 8.49 29.86 20.54
C ALA A 745 7.70 29.98 21.85
N GLN A 746 6.90 31.04 22.00
CA GLN A 746 6.08 31.24 23.19
C GLN A 746 5.03 30.13 23.35
N SER A 747 4.31 29.78 22.27
CA SER A 747 3.34 28.68 22.28
C SER A 747 3.97 27.33 22.69
N VAL A 748 5.16 27.02 22.15
CA VAL A 748 5.93 25.81 22.52
C VAL A 748 6.30 25.81 24.01
N LEU A 749 6.78 26.94 24.55
CA LEU A 749 7.14 27.05 25.97
C LEU A 749 5.92 26.91 26.89
N GLU A 750 4.79 27.51 26.52
CA GLU A 750 3.53 27.39 27.26
C GLU A 750 3.02 25.95 27.26
N ALA A 751 3.02 25.28 26.10
CA ALA A 751 2.63 23.89 25.99
C ALA A 751 3.58 22.97 26.79
N THR A 752 4.90 23.21 26.75
CA THR A 752 5.88 22.46 27.55
C THR A 752 5.60 22.57 29.04
N LYS A 753 5.31 23.80 29.53
CA LYS A 753 4.87 24.02 30.92
C LYS A 753 3.54 23.31 31.21
N GLY A 754 2.62 23.31 30.26
CA GLY A 754 1.33 22.62 30.38
C GLY A 754 1.47 21.11 30.56
N VAL A 755 2.32 20.45 29.77
CA VAL A 755 2.66 19.02 29.96
C VAL A 755 3.20 18.78 31.36
N GLY A 756 4.17 19.60 31.80
CA GLY A 756 4.74 19.51 33.14
C GLY A 756 3.69 19.66 34.25
N LYS A 757 2.78 20.62 34.12
CA LYS A 757 1.67 20.82 35.08
C LYS A 757 0.76 19.59 35.15
N VAL A 758 0.33 19.06 34.01
CA VAL A 758 -0.54 17.87 33.97
C VAL A 758 0.14 16.68 34.65
N LEU A 759 1.43 16.44 34.37
CA LEU A 759 2.18 15.34 34.98
C LEU A 759 2.39 15.53 36.49
N MET A 760 2.65 16.76 36.96
CA MET A 760 2.74 17.06 38.39
C MET A 760 1.39 16.83 39.09
N SER A 761 0.30 17.35 38.53
CA SER A 761 -1.06 17.13 39.06
C SER A 761 -1.43 15.65 39.07
N LEU A 762 -0.97 14.88 38.09
CA LEU A 762 -1.19 13.43 38.02
C LEU A 762 -0.43 12.69 39.12
N ALA A 763 0.82 13.07 39.39
CA ALA A 763 1.60 12.51 40.50
C ALA A 763 0.92 12.80 41.85
N ASP A 764 0.48 14.04 42.08
CA ASP A 764 -0.20 14.45 43.32
C ASP A 764 -1.56 13.73 43.52
N SER A 765 -2.31 13.54 42.43
CA SER A 765 -3.63 12.90 42.46
C SER A 765 -3.55 11.37 42.52
N SER A 766 -2.46 10.77 42.04
CA SER A 766 -2.25 9.31 42.11
C SER A 766 -2.23 8.79 43.54
N LEU A 767 -1.81 9.63 44.51
CA LEU A 767 -1.84 9.32 45.94
C LEU A 767 -3.26 9.28 46.52
N LYS A 768 -4.27 9.76 45.79
CA LYS A 768 -5.66 9.89 46.23
C LYS A 768 -6.61 8.91 45.54
N ASP A 769 -6.09 8.02 44.68
CA ASP A 769 -6.85 7.04 43.91
C ASP A 769 -7.96 7.63 43.01
N THR A 770 -7.89 8.92 42.68
CA THR A 770 -8.91 9.61 41.85
C THR A 770 -8.62 9.57 40.35
N VAL A 771 -7.47 9.01 39.94
CA VAL A 771 -6.98 9.03 38.56
C VAL A 771 -6.47 7.67 38.07
N ARG A 772 -6.64 7.40 36.78
CA ARG A 772 -6.05 6.29 36.02
C ARG A 772 -5.01 6.82 35.04
N ILE A 773 -3.73 6.67 35.37
CA ILE A 773 -2.60 7.21 34.60
C ILE A 773 -2.57 6.70 33.14
N ASP A 774 -3.04 5.49 32.91
CA ASP A 774 -3.09 4.82 31.62
C ASP A 774 -4.19 5.36 30.69
N ALA A 775 -5.30 5.87 31.23
CA ALA A 775 -6.43 6.40 30.44
C ALA A 775 -6.01 7.57 29.53
N GLY A 776 -5.17 8.48 30.04
CA GLY A 776 -4.68 9.64 29.29
C GLY A 776 -3.38 9.42 28.51
N ALA A 777 -2.82 8.19 28.51
CA ALA A 777 -1.49 7.91 27.94
C ALA A 777 -1.36 8.37 26.49
N ARG A 778 -2.39 8.14 25.67
CA ARG A 778 -2.38 8.52 24.25
C ARG A 778 -2.38 10.02 24.04
N HIS A 779 -3.17 10.76 24.81
CA HIS A 779 -3.21 12.23 24.75
C HIS A 779 -1.84 12.81 25.13
N LEU A 780 -1.20 12.25 26.15
CA LEU A 780 0.15 12.63 26.55
C LEU A 780 1.17 12.37 25.44
N LEU A 781 1.16 11.17 24.83
CA LEU A 781 2.07 10.84 23.73
C LEU A 781 1.91 11.82 22.54
N ILE A 782 0.67 12.13 22.15
CA ILE A 782 0.40 13.06 21.05
C ILE A 782 0.85 14.48 21.40
N ALA A 783 0.60 14.94 22.62
CA ALA A 783 1.06 16.26 23.09
C ALA A 783 2.59 16.38 23.09
N LEU A 784 3.30 15.35 23.59
CA LEU A 784 4.77 15.30 23.55
C LEU A 784 5.30 15.40 22.12
N GLY A 785 4.72 14.64 21.18
CA GLY A 785 5.08 14.70 19.77
C GLY A 785 4.83 16.08 19.17
N ARG A 786 3.68 16.71 19.44
CA ARG A 786 3.35 18.05 18.95
C ARG A 786 4.28 19.12 19.50
N VAL A 787 4.54 19.12 20.80
CA VAL A 787 5.45 20.07 21.44
C VAL A 787 6.85 19.96 20.84
N TYR A 788 7.36 18.74 20.64
CA TYR A 788 8.68 18.53 20.06
C TYR A 788 8.76 18.97 18.60
N CYS A 789 7.79 18.60 17.77
CA CYS A 789 7.67 19.07 16.39
C CYS A 789 7.62 20.60 16.30
N GLY A 790 6.82 21.25 17.15
CA GLY A 790 6.71 22.71 17.20
C GLY A 790 8.05 23.36 17.58
N ALA A 791 8.78 22.77 18.53
CA ALA A 791 10.12 23.23 18.91
C ALA A 791 11.12 23.15 17.75
N LEU A 792 11.12 22.03 17.03
CA LEU A 792 12.01 21.81 15.87
C LEU A 792 11.69 22.75 14.70
N LEU A 793 10.41 22.91 14.35
CA LEU A 793 9.97 23.87 13.32
C LEU A 793 10.37 25.30 13.70
N THR A 794 10.14 25.69 14.96
CA THR A 794 10.51 27.02 15.47
C THR A 794 12.01 27.24 15.42
N ASN A 795 12.81 26.24 15.83
CA ASN A 795 14.27 26.31 15.74
C ASN A 795 14.72 26.44 14.27
N GLN A 796 14.13 25.67 13.36
CA GLN A 796 14.41 25.76 11.92
C GLN A 796 14.09 27.15 11.37
N ALA A 797 12.93 27.70 11.71
CA ALA A 797 12.47 29.02 11.27
C ALA A 797 13.26 30.20 11.86
N ASN A 798 14.01 29.98 12.95
CA ASN A 798 14.84 31.00 13.58
C ASN A 798 16.25 31.14 12.96
N ASN A 799 16.62 30.28 12.02
CA ASN A 799 17.89 30.44 11.30
C ASN A 799 17.88 31.68 10.41
N SER A 800 19.04 32.30 10.20
CA SER A 800 19.17 33.53 9.41
C SER A 800 18.82 33.34 7.93
N ASP A 801 18.98 32.12 7.41
CA ASP A 801 18.66 31.70 6.05
C ASP A 801 17.27 31.06 5.93
N ALA A 802 16.42 31.18 6.96
CA ALA A 802 15.08 30.59 6.96
C ALA A 802 14.21 31.19 5.85
N SER A 803 13.63 30.32 5.03
CA SER A 803 12.65 30.68 4.02
C SER A 803 11.33 31.15 4.65
N ASN A 804 10.55 31.95 3.91
CA ASN A 804 9.21 32.33 4.35
C ASN A 804 8.31 31.11 4.61
N ALA A 805 8.49 30.02 3.85
CA ALA A 805 7.74 28.78 4.05
C ALA A 805 8.07 28.12 5.40
N GLU A 806 9.34 28.13 5.85
CA GLU A 806 9.72 27.62 7.18
C GLU A 806 9.12 28.47 8.31
N ILE A 807 9.18 29.80 8.19
CA ILE A 807 8.58 30.73 9.15
C ILE A 807 7.07 30.52 9.26
N LEU A 808 6.38 30.40 8.12
CA LEU A 808 4.94 30.15 8.10
C LEU A 808 4.60 28.77 8.64
N SER A 809 5.39 27.74 8.33
CA SER A 809 5.13 26.38 8.83
C SER A 809 5.23 26.33 10.36
N ALA A 810 6.26 26.93 10.94
CA ALA A 810 6.41 27.03 12.40
C ALA A 810 5.23 27.77 13.03
N PHE A 811 4.86 28.92 12.46
CA PHE A 811 3.72 29.71 12.95
C PHE A 811 2.42 28.91 12.92
N ARG A 812 2.02 28.41 11.75
CA ARG A 812 0.77 27.65 11.60
C ARG A 812 0.72 26.44 12.53
N TYR A 813 1.80 25.68 12.59
CA TYR A 813 1.86 24.49 13.43
C TYR A 813 1.69 24.84 14.91
N CYS A 814 2.31 25.93 15.39
CA CYS A 814 2.33 26.28 16.81
C CYS A 814 1.16 27.17 17.26
N THR A 815 0.56 27.96 16.37
CA THR A 815 -0.45 28.98 16.75
C THR A 815 -1.84 28.73 16.19
N GLU A 816 -1.98 27.98 15.09
CA GLU A 816 -3.28 27.61 14.52
C GLU A 816 -3.77 26.24 15.01
N ARG A 817 -2.97 25.55 15.84
CA ARG A 817 -3.28 24.23 16.41
C ARG A 817 -2.99 24.21 17.90
N ALA A 818 -3.83 23.52 18.67
CA ALA A 818 -3.57 23.27 20.08
C ALA A 818 -2.47 22.19 20.23
N LEU A 819 -1.26 22.60 20.65
CA LEU A 819 -0.13 21.68 20.88
C LEU A 819 -0.44 20.64 21.96
N LEU A 820 -1.18 21.01 23.02
CA LEU A 820 -1.66 20.08 24.04
C LEU A 820 -2.89 19.27 23.60
N GLY A 821 -3.57 19.69 22.53
CA GLY A 821 -4.88 19.12 22.16
C GLY A 821 -5.84 19.14 23.34
N ASN A 822 -6.37 17.97 23.69
CA ASN A 822 -7.30 17.78 24.81
C ASN A 822 -6.61 17.29 26.09
N LEU A 823 -5.27 17.30 26.16
CA LEU A 823 -4.56 16.84 27.35
C LEU A 823 -4.86 17.74 28.55
N SER A 824 -5.54 17.19 29.55
CA SER A 824 -5.82 17.81 30.85
C SER A 824 -5.76 16.76 31.95
N ILE A 825 -5.81 17.19 33.22
CA ILE A 825 -5.93 16.26 34.35
C ILE A 825 -7.20 15.40 34.28
N ASP A 826 -8.30 15.97 33.77
CA ASP A 826 -9.58 15.26 33.60
C ASP A 826 -9.52 14.13 32.58
N THR A 827 -8.52 14.15 31.70
CA THR A 827 -8.26 13.04 30.76
C THR A 827 -7.87 11.75 31.51
N PHE A 828 -7.43 11.87 32.76
CA PHE A 828 -7.03 10.77 33.62
C PHE A 828 -8.05 10.47 34.74
N SER A 829 -9.21 11.12 34.75
CA SER A 829 -10.21 10.95 35.83
C SER A 829 -10.84 9.55 35.82
N ASN A 830 -11.02 8.94 37.00
CA ASN A 830 -11.75 7.66 37.14
C ASN A 830 -13.20 7.75 36.67
N THR A 831 -13.90 8.83 37.02
CA THR A 831 -15.32 9.00 36.66
C THR A 831 -15.52 8.94 35.15
N ARG A 832 -14.59 9.52 34.40
CA ARG A 832 -14.61 9.48 32.94
C ARG A 832 -14.46 8.07 32.38
N ASN A 833 -13.70 7.19 33.03
CA ASN A 833 -13.54 5.80 32.60
C ASN A 833 -14.85 5.00 32.73
N ASP A 834 -15.64 5.28 33.77
CA ASP A 834 -16.95 4.66 33.95
C ASP A 834 -17.93 5.16 32.88
N ASP A 835 -17.92 6.47 32.60
CA ASP A 835 -18.69 7.07 31.50
C ASP A 835 -18.29 6.48 30.13
N ASP A 836 -17.00 6.39 29.84
CA ASP A 836 -16.47 5.81 28.60
C ASP A 836 -16.89 4.33 28.47
N SER A 837 -16.88 3.57 29.56
CA SER A 837 -17.34 2.18 29.58
C SER A 837 -18.84 2.07 29.33
N ALA A 838 -19.65 2.94 29.96
CA ALA A 838 -21.08 2.98 29.73
C ALA A 838 -21.41 3.31 28.27
N ILE A 839 -20.71 4.26 27.66
CA ILE A 839 -20.86 4.62 26.25
C ILE A 839 -20.50 3.43 25.34
N VAL A 840 -19.39 2.74 25.61
CA VAL A 840 -18.89 1.65 24.74
C VAL A 840 -19.74 0.38 24.85
N TYR A 841 -20.25 0.06 26.05
CA TYR A 841 -20.98 -1.17 26.33
C TYR A 841 -22.50 -0.99 26.40
N GLU A 842 -23.04 0.18 26.04
CA GLU A 842 -24.48 0.40 25.92
C GLU A 842 -25.10 -0.63 24.96
N GLY A 843 -26.05 -1.43 25.47
CA GLY A 843 -26.71 -2.48 24.70
C GLY A 843 -25.85 -3.70 24.38
N PHE A 844 -24.64 -3.81 24.95
CA PHE A 844 -23.78 -4.97 24.74
C PHE A 844 -24.26 -6.18 25.55
N VAL A 845 -24.45 -7.32 24.89
CA VAL A 845 -24.84 -8.58 25.55
C VAL A 845 -23.61 -9.15 26.26
N GLU A 846 -23.42 -8.79 27.52
CA GLU A 846 -22.42 -9.45 28.36
C GLU A 846 -22.78 -10.93 28.54
N LYS A 847 -21.89 -11.83 28.11
CA LYS A 847 -21.66 -13.03 28.90
C LYS A 847 -21.00 -12.54 30.18
N LYS A 848 -21.69 -12.63 31.33
CA LYS A 848 -21.11 -12.32 32.65
C LYS A 848 -19.67 -12.80 32.69
N SER A 849 -18.74 -11.85 32.79
CA SER A 849 -17.34 -12.14 33.05
C SER A 849 -17.24 -13.03 34.29
N LYS A 850 -16.48 -14.12 34.22
CA LYS A 850 -16.07 -14.90 35.40
C LYS A 850 -14.77 -14.38 36.03
N LEU A 851 -14.19 -13.33 35.45
CA LEU A 851 -13.02 -12.62 35.97
C LEU A 851 -13.46 -11.51 36.91
#